data_AF-A0A7C5RZF6-F1
#
_entry.id   AF-A0A7C5RZF6-F1
#
_cell.length_a   1.000
_cell.length_b   1.000
_cell.length_c   1.000
_cell.angle_alpha   90.00
_cell.angle_beta   90.00
_cell.angle_gamma   90.00
#
_symmetry.space_group_name_H-M   'P 1'
#
loop_
_entity.id
_entity.type
_entity.pdbx_description
1 polymer ?
#
loop_
_entity_poly.entity_id
_entity_poly.type
_entity_poly.pdbx_seq_one_letter_code
_entity_poly.pdbx_strand_id
1 'polypeptide(L)'
;MTFDEITARDLEFNVIRETIKGFAQTEGGKEYFDSIQFFDNRAQIEQEYSYITESIRIIDNNEDINLEGISDIRGFIDRIRKGGVIGGTEIMEIKSLISTIRQFRSFIRAKREEYPNIYQRAELLDRYDELFSSIGSILDERGIIRDDCSEKLTDLRLDARRIRDRILNIIDDFFKDADTSKLLMDTYYSIRNNRYVIPVKTQHKNHIKGIIHGSSNTNETLFIEPEMIVSLDNELVYVESMISREEEKILIDLCNKINQYSDPLLRDYDTIIFLDIIFAKGRYCIKTEGSRLNIGDRFDIIDIRHPLLVLKQVPVVPNSLELRDGVKGVIISGPNAGGKTVFLKSIGLALIHLKLGLFFTAYDRSVIILFRNIFTCFGDAQNIEEGLSTFSGHIKRLKEILERCGENDLILLDEIASDTDPKEGSALSAAIISRMIEKGAYVFVTTHFHELRQWAAERKDVINAAMGFDPENFKPTYKLIPGASGESYTLRIAKEMGIPEDIIENANQILGEEYKEYAEMTNILKNKEREVLLKLRELEELKATREREYEELKEKGEKEFQKRIAELNEKYNGLISELQSYLNKISREISRIQKESDMKRAVSVQKDVREFLEKKRISQKRENVSEFQIGDYVSVGTIKSSGQIIEIDNRKNRALININGKNIWADLREVRIAENQENNDVKSQYPVPTDDGKKYSSDVIEYEKALDVRGMYLDEAISEVERELDYAYRKSFSRIRIIHGHGTGSLKTGIRKYLRESIYVSAFRPAELQDGGDGVTIVEIKKD
;
A
#
# COMPACT_ATOMS: atom_id res chain seq x y z
N MET A 1 3.27 -14.27 12.76
CA MET A 1 3.07 -12.94 13.39
C MET A 1 2.22 -13.06 14.64
N THR A 2 2.71 -12.59 15.79
CA THR A 2 1.97 -12.66 17.07
C THR A 2 1.63 -11.25 17.54
N PHE A 3 0.55 -10.69 17.02
CA PHE A 3 -0.18 -9.75 17.86
C PHE A 3 -1.14 -10.55 18.74
N ASP A 4 -1.28 -10.13 19.98
CA ASP A 4 -2.17 -10.80 20.92
C ASP A 4 -3.62 -10.35 20.74
N GLU A 5 -4.53 -10.98 21.46
CA GLU A 5 -5.97 -10.70 21.39
C GLU A 5 -6.29 -9.23 21.72
N ILE A 6 -5.51 -8.60 22.61
CA ILE A 6 -5.65 -7.18 22.95
C ILE A 6 -5.36 -6.33 21.72
N THR A 7 -4.23 -6.58 21.03
CA THR A 7 -3.91 -5.84 19.81
C THR A 7 -4.86 -6.15 18.65
N ALA A 8 -5.36 -7.37 18.54
CA ALA A 8 -6.40 -7.72 17.57
C ALA A 8 -7.68 -6.89 17.80
N ARG A 9 -8.09 -6.74 19.06
CA ARG A 9 -9.26 -5.98 19.48
C ARG A 9 -9.06 -4.48 19.25
N ASP A 10 -7.93 -3.94 19.71
CA ASP A 10 -7.59 -2.52 19.63
C ASP A 10 -7.54 -2.01 18.19
N LEU A 11 -7.03 -2.84 17.27
CA LEU A 11 -6.97 -2.54 15.83
C LEU A 11 -8.23 -2.96 15.06
N GLU A 12 -9.25 -3.48 15.74
CA GLU A 12 -10.52 -3.93 15.13
C GLU A 12 -10.29 -4.97 14.01
N PHE A 13 -9.30 -5.86 14.21
CA PHE A 13 -8.88 -6.85 13.23
C PHE A 13 -10.04 -7.77 12.81
N ASN A 14 -10.91 -8.15 13.75
CA ASN A 14 -12.08 -8.97 13.47
C ASN A 14 -12.99 -8.33 12.41
N VAL A 15 -13.14 -6.99 12.42
CA VAL A 15 -13.96 -6.30 11.41
C VAL A 15 -13.36 -6.47 10.01
N ILE A 16 -12.04 -6.37 9.88
CA ILE A 16 -11.33 -6.61 8.62
C ILE A 16 -11.52 -8.06 8.17
N ARG A 17 -11.29 -9.01 9.07
CA ARG A 17 -11.43 -10.45 8.80
C ARG A 17 -12.82 -10.82 8.30
N GLU A 18 -13.87 -10.38 9.01
CA GLU A 18 -15.27 -10.63 8.61
C GLU A 18 -15.62 -9.92 7.30
N THR A 19 -15.06 -8.73 7.06
CA THR A 19 -15.28 -8.01 5.79
C THR A 19 -14.68 -8.78 4.62
N ILE A 20 -13.44 -9.26 4.73
CA ILE A 20 -12.79 -10.05 3.68
C ILE A 20 -13.52 -11.38 3.48
N LYS A 21 -13.92 -12.04 4.57
CA LYS A 21 -14.73 -13.26 4.55
C LYS A 21 -16.02 -13.08 3.75
N GLY A 22 -16.68 -11.93 3.89
CA GLY A 22 -17.88 -11.58 3.14
C GLY A 22 -17.69 -11.48 1.62
N PHE A 23 -16.44 -11.35 1.13
CA PHE A 23 -16.11 -11.36 -0.30
C PHE A 23 -15.79 -12.76 -0.86
N ALA A 24 -15.64 -13.77 -0.01
CA ALA A 24 -15.43 -15.16 -0.44
C ALA A 24 -16.76 -15.80 -0.87
N GLN A 25 -16.74 -16.50 -2.00
CA GLN A 25 -17.94 -17.09 -2.59
C GLN A 25 -18.17 -18.55 -2.17
N THR A 26 -17.10 -19.27 -1.82
CA THR A 26 -17.15 -20.68 -1.41
C THR A 26 -17.12 -20.80 0.12
N GLU A 27 -17.72 -21.86 0.66
CA GLU A 27 -17.65 -22.14 2.11
C GLU A 27 -16.19 -22.43 2.54
N GLY A 28 -15.41 -23.14 1.72
CA GLY A 28 -13.98 -23.37 2.00
C GLY A 28 -13.15 -22.08 2.04
N GLY A 29 -13.46 -21.11 1.17
CA GLY A 29 -12.86 -19.78 1.21
C GLY A 29 -13.25 -19.02 2.50
N LYS A 30 -14.51 -19.11 2.93
CA LYS A 30 -14.97 -18.51 4.19
C LYS A 30 -14.31 -19.14 5.42
N GLU A 31 -14.18 -20.47 5.45
CA GLU A 31 -13.49 -21.23 6.51
C GLU A 31 -12.03 -20.80 6.66
N TYR A 32 -11.34 -20.51 5.54
CA TYR A 32 -9.97 -19.99 5.57
C TYR A 32 -9.87 -18.67 6.36
N PHE A 33 -10.83 -17.77 6.18
CA PHE A 33 -10.82 -16.48 6.87
C PHE A 33 -11.10 -16.59 8.37
N ASP A 34 -11.77 -17.64 8.84
CA ASP A 34 -11.96 -17.89 10.28
C ASP A 34 -10.63 -18.12 11.01
N SER A 35 -9.64 -18.67 10.31
CA SER A 35 -8.31 -18.99 10.83
C SER A 35 -7.18 -18.42 9.95
N ILE A 36 -7.39 -17.21 9.43
CA ILE A 36 -6.45 -16.56 8.50
C ILE A 36 -5.02 -16.50 9.05
N GLN A 37 -4.06 -16.87 8.21
CA GLN A 37 -2.65 -16.91 8.55
C GLN A 37 -1.92 -15.64 8.08
N PHE A 38 -0.91 -15.22 8.83
CA PHE A 38 -0.04 -14.11 8.48
C PHE A 38 1.23 -14.61 7.79
N PHE A 39 1.67 -13.89 6.77
CA PHE A 39 2.97 -14.08 6.15
C PHE A 39 4.07 -13.45 7.01
N ASP A 40 5.18 -14.19 7.18
CA ASP A 40 6.27 -13.77 8.08
C ASP A 40 7.53 -13.33 7.35
N ASN A 41 7.60 -13.52 6.02
CA ASN A 41 8.73 -13.09 5.22
C ASN A 41 8.32 -12.36 3.95
N ARG A 42 9.26 -11.56 3.43
CA ARG A 42 9.09 -10.75 2.23
C ARG A 42 8.69 -11.58 1.00
N ALA A 43 9.30 -12.73 0.78
CA ALA A 43 9.04 -13.53 -0.42
C ALA A 43 7.58 -14.01 -0.50
N GLN A 44 7.00 -14.41 0.63
CA GLN A 44 5.58 -14.79 0.70
C GLN A 44 4.66 -13.62 0.40
N ILE A 45 4.93 -12.44 0.97
CA ILE A 45 4.11 -11.23 0.75
C ILE A 45 4.20 -10.78 -0.71
N GLU A 46 5.38 -10.78 -1.31
CA GLU A 46 5.58 -10.38 -2.71
C GLU A 46 4.88 -11.36 -3.69
N GLN A 47 4.87 -12.65 -3.35
CA GLN A 47 4.12 -13.65 -4.11
C GLN A 47 2.60 -13.40 -3.99
N GLU A 48 2.11 -13.15 -2.77
CA GLU A 48 0.70 -12.83 -2.56
C GLU A 48 0.29 -11.54 -3.29
N TYR A 49 1.13 -10.51 -3.25
CA TYR A 49 0.94 -9.26 -4.00
C TYR A 49 0.85 -9.50 -5.51
N SER A 50 1.60 -10.46 -6.04
CA SER A 50 1.52 -10.81 -7.46
C SER A 50 0.17 -11.44 -7.81
N TYR A 51 -0.35 -12.33 -6.96
CA TYR A 51 -1.69 -12.90 -7.13
C TYR A 51 -2.78 -11.83 -7.01
N ILE A 52 -2.72 -10.98 -5.98
CA ILE A 52 -3.72 -9.93 -5.76
C ILE A 52 -3.71 -8.91 -6.89
N THR A 53 -2.53 -8.52 -7.38
CA THR A 53 -2.41 -7.60 -8.53
C THR A 53 -3.13 -8.15 -9.76
N GLU A 54 -2.93 -9.43 -10.08
CA GLU A 54 -3.61 -10.08 -11.20
C GLU A 54 -5.11 -10.22 -10.95
N SER A 55 -5.52 -10.59 -9.73
CA SER A 55 -6.94 -10.72 -9.38
C SER A 55 -7.70 -9.39 -9.51
N ILE A 56 -7.09 -8.27 -9.10
CA ILE A 56 -7.68 -6.94 -9.22
C ILE A 56 -7.90 -6.60 -10.69
N ARG A 57 -6.90 -6.87 -11.56
CA ARG A 57 -7.03 -6.64 -13.01
C ARG A 57 -8.15 -7.47 -13.63
N ILE A 58 -8.29 -8.74 -13.23
CA ILE A 58 -9.38 -9.61 -13.69
C ILE A 58 -10.75 -9.03 -13.27
N ILE A 59 -10.87 -8.60 -12.02
CA ILE A 59 -12.11 -8.01 -11.48
C ILE A 59 -12.44 -6.70 -12.19
N ASP A 60 -11.48 -5.79 -12.34
CA ASP A 60 -11.67 -4.48 -12.99
C ASP A 60 -12.06 -4.61 -14.47
N ASN A 61 -11.58 -5.66 -15.14
CA ASN A 61 -11.98 -6.00 -16.52
C ASN A 61 -13.36 -6.67 -16.61
N ASN A 62 -14.03 -6.97 -15.49
CA ASN A 62 -15.26 -7.76 -15.39
C ASN A 62 -15.12 -9.18 -15.97
N GLU A 63 -13.96 -9.80 -15.76
CA GLU A 63 -13.64 -11.13 -16.29
C GLU A 63 -13.57 -12.19 -15.18
N ASP A 64 -14.04 -11.83 -13.99
CA ASP A 64 -14.07 -12.71 -12.82
C ASP A 64 -15.04 -13.88 -13.02
N ILE A 65 -14.67 -15.05 -12.51
CA ILE A 65 -15.44 -16.28 -12.66
C ILE A 65 -16.26 -16.51 -11.40
N ASN A 66 -17.57 -16.69 -11.57
CA ASN A 66 -18.45 -16.92 -10.44
C ASN A 66 -18.17 -18.30 -9.82
N LEU A 67 -17.80 -18.31 -8.54
CA LEU A 67 -17.58 -19.51 -7.73
C LEU A 67 -18.75 -19.83 -6.80
N GLU A 68 -19.84 -19.06 -6.85
CA GLU A 68 -21.06 -19.36 -6.11
C GLU A 68 -21.64 -20.73 -6.49
N GLY A 69 -22.10 -21.48 -5.49
CA GLY A 69 -22.68 -22.81 -5.68
C GLY A 69 -21.66 -23.96 -5.78
N ILE A 70 -20.38 -23.70 -5.51
CA ILE A 70 -19.39 -24.76 -5.30
C ILE A 70 -19.52 -25.30 -3.87
N SER A 71 -19.99 -26.54 -3.75
CA SER A 71 -20.10 -27.25 -2.49
C SER A 71 -18.77 -27.84 -2.02
N ASP A 72 -18.70 -28.15 -0.73
CA ASP A 72 -17.60 -28.95 -0.16
C ASP A 72 -17.75 -30.43 -0.54
N ILE A 73 -16.85 -30.90 -1.41
CA ILE A 73 -16.85 -32.28 -1.90
C ILE A 73 -16.06 -33.25 -1.00
N ARG A 74 -15.34 -32.76 0.03
CA ARG A 74 -14.44 -33.58 0.86
C ARG A 74 -15.19 -34.76 1.49
N GLY A 75 -16.38 -34.51 2.04
CA GLY A 75 -17.24 -35.53 2.63
C GLY A 75 -17.81 -36.54 1.63
N PHE A 76 -18.05 -36.11 0.38
CA PHE A 76 -18.52 -37.00 -0.68
C PHE A 76 -17.43 -37.96 -1.13
N ILE A 77 -16.23 -37.41 -1.38
CA ILE A 77 -15.06 -38.18 -1.80
C ILE A 77 -14.62 -39.18 -0.72
N ASP A 78 -14.63 -38.80 0.56
CA ASP A 78 -14.30 -39.72 1.65
C ASP A 78 -15.25 -40.93 1.73
N ARG A 79 -16.56 -40.72 1.53
CA ARG A 79 -17.53 -41.82 1.47
C ARG A 79 -17.29 -42.73 0.26
N ILE A 80 -17.04 -42.17 -0.91
CA ILE A 80 -16.73 -42.94 -2.13
C ILE A 80 -15.47 -43.79 -1.94
N ARG A 81 -14.41 -43.21 -1.36
CA ARG A 81 -13.14 -43.93 -1.09
C ARG A 81 -13.32 -45.13 -0.17
N LYS A 82 -14.28 -45.06 0.76
CA LYS A 82 -14.63 -46.16 1.67
C LYS A 82 -15.55 -47.21 1.03
N GLY A 83 -15.84 -47.08 -0.27
CA GLY A 83 -16.75 -47.97 -1.01
C GLY A 83 -18.23 -47.64 -0.81
N GLY A 84 -18.55 -46.47 -0.26
CA GLY A 84 -19.92 -45.99 -0.15
C GLY A 84 -20.45 -45.43 -1.48
N VAL A 85 -21.78 -45.37 -1.59
CA VAL A 85 -22.50 -44.79 -2.74
C VAL A 85 -23.09 -43.45 -2.31
N ILE A 86 -22.96 -42.44 -3.18
CA ILE A 86 -23.55 -41.11 -2.98
C ILE A 86 -24.74 -40.91 -3.94
N GLY A 87 -25.66 -40.02 -3.55
CA GLY A 87 -26.86 -39.72 -4.33
C GLY A 87 -26.57 -38.88 -5.58
N GLY A 88 -27.50 -38.88 -6.54
CA GLY A 88 -27.35 -38.13 -7.78
C GLY A 88 -27.21 -36.61 -7.58
N THR A 89 -27.85 -36.03 -6.57
CA THR A 89 -27.67 -34.61 -6.22
C THR A 89 -26.24 -34.29 -5.79
N GLU A 90 -25.63 -35.15 -4.97
CA GLU A 90 -24.25 -34.99 -4.49
C GLU A 90 -23.24 -35.16 -5.65
N ILE A 91 -23.54 -36.05 -6.60
CA ILE A 91 -22.75 -36.19 -7.83
C ILE A 91 -22.85 -34.94 -8.72
N MET A 92 -24.01 -34.29 -8.76
CA MET A 92 -24.18 -33.04 -9.50
C MET A 92 -23.39 -31.88 -8.89
N GLU A 93 -23.16 -31.87 -7.58
CA GLU A 93 -22.26 -30.91 -6.92
C GLU A 93 -20.80 -31.12 -7.37
N ILE A 94 -20.34 -32.37 -7.48
CA ILE A 94 -19.02 -32.68 -8.06
C ILE A 94 -18.95 -32.23 -9.52
N LYS A 95 -20.01 -32.44 -10.30
CA LYS A 95 -20.09 -31.97 -11.69
C LYS A 95 -20.03 -30.44 -11.80
N SER A 96 -20.65 -29.73 -10.86
CA SER A 96 -20.58 -28.25 -10.77
C SER A 96 -19.15 -27.77 -10.59
N LEU A 97 -18.41 -28.35 -9.64
CA LEU A 97 -16.98 -28.07 -9.45
C LEU A 97 -16.17 -28.34 -10.74
N ILE A 98 -16.39 -29.49 -11.39
CA ILE A 98 -15.71 -29.83 -12.65
C ILE A 98 -16.03 -28.78 -13.74
N SER A 99 -17.27 -28.31 -13.83
CA SER A 99 -17.67 -27.26 -14.77
C SER A 99 -16.86 -25.98 -14.52
N THR A 100 -16.76 -25.54 -13.27
CA THR A 100 -16.00 -24.34 -12.90
C THR A 100 -14.51 -24.50 -13.20
N ILE A 101 -13.92 -25.65 -12.88
CA ILE A 101 -12.52 -25.96 -13.23
C ILE A 101 -12.29 -25.82 -14.75
N ARG A 102 -13.20 -26.35 -15.57
CA ARG A 102 -13.10 -26.25 -17.03
C ARG A 102 -13.19 -24.81 -17.52
N GLN A 103 -14.13 -24.03 -16.99
CA GLN A 103 -14.29 -22.61 -17.33
C GLN A 103 -13.04 -21.80 -16.95
N PHE A 104 -12.57 -21.97 -15.71
CA PHE A 104 -11.39 -21.27 -15.18
C PHE A 104 -10.13 -21.58 -15.98
N ARG A 105 -9.91 -22.86 -16.26
CA ARG A 105 -8.78 -23.31 -17.07
C ARG A 105 -8.84 -22.75 -18.50
N SER A 106 -10.01 -22.75 -19.13
CA SER A 106 -10.17 -22.21 -20.49
C SER A 106 -9.88 -20.71 -20.52
N PHE A 107 -10.43 -19.96 -19.57
CA PHE A 107 -10.24 -18.51 -19.43
C PHE A 107 -8.77 -18.14 -19.22
N ILE A 108 -8.15 -18.70 -18.17
CA ILE A 108 -6.77 -18.35 -17.80
C ILE A 108 -5.75 -18.80 -18.85
N ARG A 109 -5.99 -19.92 -19.54
CA ARG A 109 -5.10 -20.37 -20.62
C ARG A 109 -5.06 -19.40 -21.80
N ALA A 110 -6.18 -18.76 -22.13
CA ALA A 110 -6.24 -17.74 -23.18
C ALA A 110 -5.46 -16.46 -22.79
N LYS A 111 -5.31 -16.22 -21.48
CA LYS A 111 -4.71 -15.01 -20.90
C LYS A 111 -3.42 -15.25 -20.12
N ARG A 112 -2.71 -16.33 -20.42
CA ARG A 112 -1.49 -16.74 -19.69
C ARG A 112 -0.39 -15.66 -19.63
N GLU A 113 -0.33 -14.79 -20.64
CA GLU A 113 0.66 -13.70 -20.71
C GLU A 113 0.21 -12.47 -19.92
N GLU A 114 -1.11 -12.26 -19.75
CA GLU A 114 -1.69 -11.20 -18.93
C GLU A 114 -1.65 -11.55 -17.43
N TYR A 115 -1.91 -12.82 -17.08
CA TYR A 115 -2.04 -13.31 -15.70
C TYR A 115 -1.12 -14.52 -15.41
N PRO A 116 0.21 -14.36 -15.50
CA PRO A 116 1.16 -15.47 -15.41
C PRO A 116 1.16 -16.18 -14.05
N ASN A 117 0.94 -15.47 -12.93
CA ASN A 117 0.97 -16.08 -11.60
C ASN A 117 -0.28 -16.93 -11.37
N ILE A 118 -1.46 -16.39 -11.67
CA ILE A 118 -2.73 -17.13 -11.60
C ILE A 118 -2.71 -18.29 -12.60
N TYR A 119 -2.13 -18.10 -13.80
CA TYR A 119 -1.91 -19.17 -14.76
C TYR A 119 -1.08 -20.31 -14.18
N GLN A 120 0.05 -20.02 -13.54
CA GLN A 120 0.89 -21.05 -12.94
C GLN A 120 0.15 -21.90 -11.91
N ARG A 121 -0.82 -21.31 -11.18
CA ARG A 121 -1.69 -22.04 -10.25
C ARG A 121 -2.77 -22.82 -10.98
N ALA A 122 -3.42 -22.20 -11.96
CA ALA A 122 -4.52 -22.81 -12.73
C ALA A 122 -4.05 -23.94 -13.66
N GLU A 123 -2.78 -23.94 -14.09
CA GLU A 123 -2.22 -25.00 -14.92
C GLU A 123 -2.14 -26.34 -14.18
N LEU A 124 -2.14 -26.32 -12.84
CA LEU A 124 -2.19 -27.51 -11.99
C LEU A 124 -3.55 -28.22 -12.02
N LEU A 125 -4.61 -27.55 -12.49
CA LEU A 125 -5.94 -28.11 -12.58
C LEU A 125 -6.01 -29.23 -13.64
N ASP A 126 -6.63 -30.35 -13.31
CA ASP A 126 -6.74 -31.51 -14.19
C ASP A 126 -7.82 -31.34 -15.27
N ARG A 127 -7.89 -32.33 -16.17
CA ARG A 127 -8.98 -32.47 -17.16
C ARG A 127 -9.91 -33.58 -16.75
N TYR A 128 -11.20 -33.27 -16.76
CA TYR A 128 -12.26 -34.21 -16.39
C TYR A 128 -13.29 -34.37 -17.51
N ASP A 129 -12.93 -34.15 -18.79
CA ASP A 129 -13.89 -34.15 -19.90
C ASP A 129 -14.66 -35.47 -20.00
N GLU A 130 -13.99 -36.60 -19.78
CA GLU A 130 -14.61 -37.92 -19.74
C GLU A 130 -15.58 -38.08 -18.56
N LEU A 131 -15.15 -37.69 -17.34
CA LEU A 131 -15.98 -37.78 -16.14
C LEU A 131 -17.19 -36.85 -16.23
N PHE A 132 -17.00 -35.60 -16.66
CA PHE A 132 -18.06 -34.62 -16.86
C PHE A 132 -19.12 -35.13 -17.84
N SER A 133 -18.67 -35.68 -18.98
CA SER A 133 -19.57 -36.24 -19.99
C SER A 133 -20.32 -37.46 -19.47
N SER A 134 -19.63 -38.33 -18.73
CA SER A 134 -20.24 -39.54 -18.14
C SER A 134 -21.33 -39.21 -17.13
N ILE A 135 -21.08 -38.22 -16.26
CA ILE A 135 -22.12 -37.74 -15.33
C ILE A 135 -23.30 -37.17 -16.12
N GLY A 136 -23.05 -36.36 -17.16
CA GLY A 136 -24.10 -35.76 -17.98
C GLY A 136 -24.92 -36.74 -18.83
N SER A 137 -24.37 -37.89 -19.20
CA SER A 137 -25.11 -38.95 -19.88
C SER A 137 -25.97 -39.81 -18.94
N ILE A 138 -25.67 -39.80 -17.64
CA ILE A 138 -26.38 -40.63 -16.64
C ILE A 138 -27.41 -39.82 -15.87
N LEU A 139 -27.06 -38.60 -15.46
CA LEU A 139 -27.89 -37.74 -14.61
C LEU A 139 -28.38 -36.52 -15.38
N ASP A 140 -29.63 -36.14 -15.12
CA ASP A 140 -30.19 -34.86 -15.54
C ASP A 140 -29.73 -33.70 -14.63
N GLU A 141 -30.23 -32.48 -14.91
CA GLU A 141 -29.87 -31.29 -14.12
C GLU A 141 -30.34 -31.35 -12.66
N ARG A 142 -31.33 -32.19 -12.34
CA ARG A 142 -31.86 -32.38 -10.99
C ARG A 142 -31.14 -33.50 -10.23
N GLY A 143 -30.18 -34.19 -10.86
CA GLY A 143 -29.51 -35.36 -10.29
C GLY A 143 -30.37 -36.63 -10.35
N ILE A 144 -31.39 -36.67 -11.22
CA ILE A 144 -32.19 -37.88 -11.45
C ILE A 144 -31.56 -38.68 -12.58
N ILE A 145 -31.54 -40.01 -12.44
CA ILE A 145 -31.03 -40.91 -13.48
C ILE A 145 -31.94 -40.83 -14.70
N ARG A 146 -31.35 -40.49 -15.84
CA ARG A 146 -32.05 -40.34 -17.12
C ARG A 146 -32.60 -41.68 -17.60
N ASP A 147 -33.75 -41.63 -18.28
CA ASP A 147 -34.39 -42.83 -18.84
C ASP A 147 -33.48 -43.55 -19.84
N ASP A 148 -32.71 -42.78 -20.62
CA ASP A 148 -31.90 -43.22 -21.75
C ASP A 148 -30.46 -43.63 -21.38
N CYS A 149 -30.11 -43.68 -20.09
CA CYS A 149 -28.73 -43.91 -19.68
C CYS A 149 -28.28 -45.37 -19.89
N SER A 150 -29.21 -46.32 -19.98
CA SER A 150 -28.95 -47.71 -20.38
C SER A 150 -30.16 -48.33 -21.06
N GLU A 151 -29.91 -49.24 -22.01
CA GLU A 151 -30.96 -49.98 -22.71
C GLU A 151 -31.83 -50.78 -21.72
N LYS A 152 -31.19 -51.45 -20.76
CA LYS A 152 -31.89 -52.22 -19.72
C LYS A 152 -32.81 -51.37 -18.85
N LEU A 153 -32.36 -50.19 -18.40
CA LEU A 153 -33.21 -49.29 -17.60
C LEU A 153 -34.36 -48.73 -18.44
N THR A 154 -34.08 -48.40 -19.71
CA THR A 154 -35.10 -47.93 -20.66
C THR A 154 -36.22 -48.96 -20.80
N ASP A 155 -35.87 -50.23 -21.06
CA ASP A 155 -36.82 -51.33 -21.22
C ASP A 155 -37.66 -51.55 -19.95
N LEU A 156 -37.01 -51.60 -18.78
CA LEU A 156 -37.71 -51.76 -17.50
C LEU A 156 -38.69 -50.61 -17.22
N ARG A 157 -38.30 -49.36 -17.48
CA ARG A 157 -39.17 -48.19 -17.29
C ARG A 157 -40.33 -48.18 -18.28
N LEU A 158 -40.11 -48.61 -19.53
CA LEU A 158 -41.18 -48.79 -20.53
C LEU A 158 -42.17 -49.87 -20.11
N ASP A 159 -41.70 -51.00 -19.61
CA ASP A 159 -42.54 -52.09 -19.14
C ASP A 159 -43.36 -51.68 -17.90
N ALA A 160 -42.74 -51.01 -16.92
CA ALA A 160 -43.46 -50.44 -15.78
C ALA A 160 -44.54 -49.45 -16.23
N ARG A 161 -44.26 -48.57 -17.22
CA ARG A 161 -45.26 -47.66 -17.78
C ARG A 161 -46.41 -48.42 -18.45
N ARG A 162 -46.11 -49.43 -19.26
CA ARG A 162 -47.13 -50.27 -19.92
C ARG A 162 -48.04 -50.99 -18.92
N ILE A 163 -47.47 -51.56 -17.86
CA ILE A 163 -48.23 -52.25 -16.81
C ILE A 163 -49.10 -51.24 -16.06
N ARG A 164 -48.54 -50.07 -15.71
CA ARG A 164 -49.27 -48.97 -15.07
C ARG A 164 -50.46 -48.50 -15.90
N ASP A 165 -50.27 -48.26 -17.19
CA ASP A 165 -51.34 -47.84 -18.09
C ASP A 165 -52.44 -48.89 -18.19
N ARG A 166 -52.10 -50.19 -18.16
CA ARG A 166 -53.08 -51.29 -18.10
C ARG A 166 -53.88 -51.29 -16.80
N ILE A 167 -53.22 -51.13 -15.66
CA ILE A 167 -53.89 -51.04 -14.34
C ILE A 167 -54.87 -49.87 -14.33
N LEU A 168 -54.43 -48.69 -14.76
CA LEU A 168 -55.26 -47.49 -14.80
C LEU A 168 -56.47 -47.65 -15.72
N ASN A 169 -56.30 -48.24 -16.91
CA ASN A 169 -57.44 -48.52 -17.80
C ASN A 169 -58.46 -49.48 -17.16
N ILE A 170 -58.01 -50.52 -16.45
CA ILE A 170 -58.91 -51.45 -15.74
C ILE A 170 -59.64 -50.73 -14.60
N ILE A 171 -58.95 -49.88 -13.84
CA ILE A 171 -59.55 -49.08 -12.77
C ILE A 171 -60.58 -48.09 -13.33
N ASP A 172 -60.26 -47.41 -14.44
CA ASP A 172 -61.17 -46.46 -15.08
C ASP A 172 -62.43 -47.14 -15.60
N ASP A 173 -62.30 -48.33 -16.20
CA ASP A 173 -63.46 -49.13 -16.61
C ASP A 173 -64.26 -49.64 -15.40
N PHE A 174 -63.57 -49.98 -14.30
CA PHE A 174 -64.23 -50.32 -13.03
C PHE A 174 -65.01 -49.15 -12.44
N PHE A 175 -64.54 -47.90 -12.59
CA PHE A 175 -65.26 -46.70 -12.14
C PHE A 175 -66.44 -46.30 -13.02
N LYS A 176 -66.43 -46.65 -14.32
CA LYS A 176 -67.54 -46.37 -15.24
C LYS A 176 -68.75 -47.27 -15.00
N ASP A 177 -68.59 -48.40 -14.32
CA ASP A 177 -69.69 -49.29 -13.97
C ASP A 177 -70.59 -48.67 -12.88
N ALA A 178 -71.88 -48.54 -13.19
CA ALA A 178 -72.85 -47.84 -12.36
C ALA A 178 -73.15 -48.57 -11.04
N ASP A 179 -72.93 -49.88 -10.99
CA ASP A 179 -73.17 -50.68 -9.80
C ASP A 179 -71.96 -50.73 -8.87
N THR A 180 -70.74 -50.67 -9.40
CA THR A 180 -69.51 -50.54 -8.60
C THR A 180 -69.40 -49.16 -7.96
N SER A 181 -69.72 -48.08 -8.69
CA SER A 181 -69.64 -46.70 -8.20
C SER A 181 -70.42 -46.47 -6.90
N LYS A 182 -71.58 -47.12 -6.73
CA LYS A 182 -72.41 -47.03 -5.50
C LYS A 182 -71.72 -47.63 -4.26
N LEU A 183 -70.85 -48.62 -4.46
CA LEU A 183 -70.11 -49.32 -3.41
C LEU A 183 -68.91 -48.52 -2.89
N LEU A 184 -68.44 -47.56 -3.70
CA LEU A 184 -67.26 -46.74 -3.39
C LEU A 184 -67.60 -45.59 -2.46
N MET A 185 -66.57 -45.16 -1.72
CA MET A 185 -66.65 -43.90 -0.96
C MET A 185 -66.56 -42.71 -1.92
N ASP A 186 -65.67 -42.81 -2.92
CA ASP A 186 -65.41 -41.81 -3.95
C ASP A 186 -64.73 -42.49 -5.17
N THR A 187 -64.80 -41.89 -6.36
CA THR A 187 -64.28 -42.45 -7.63
C THR A 187 -62.86 -41.97 -7.92
N TYR A 188 -61.93 -42.35 -7.06
CA TYR A 188 -60.50 -42.15 -7.27
C TYR A 188 -59.73 -43.39 -6.84
N TYR A 189 -58.54 -43.60 -7.41
CA TYR A 189 -57.60 -44.60 -6.94
C TYR A 189 -56.58 -43.96 -5.99
N SER A 190 -56.09 -44.73 -5.03
CA SER A 190 -54.99 -44.36 -4.15
C SER A 190 -53.85 -45.37 -4.28
N ILE A 191 -52.66 -45.02 -3.81
CA ILE A 191 -51.52 -45.93 -3.73
C ILE A 191 -51.24 -46.21 -2.25
N ARG A 192 -51.27 -47.49 -1.86
CA ARG A 192 -50.93 -47.97 -0.51
C ARG A 192 -49.89 -49.07 -0.63
N ASN A 193 -48.76 -48.94 0.06
CA ASN A 193 -47.66 -49.91 0.00
C ASN A 193 -47.22 -50.23 -1.46
N ASN A 194 -47.11 -49.21 -2.30
CA ASN A 194 -46.84 -49.30 -3.75
C ASN A 194 -47.85 -50.14 -4.55
N ARG A 195 -49.10 -50.24 -4.09
CA ARG A 195 -50.19 -50.93 -4.80
C ARG A 195 -51.36 -50.02 -5.05
N TYR A 196 -52.00 -50.18 -6.20
CA TYR A 196 -53.20 -49.45 -6.56
C TYR A 196 -54.39 -50.01 -5.79
N VAL A 197 -55.07 -49.13 -5.06
CA VAL A 197 -56.20 -49.49 -4.21
C VAL A 197 -57.35 -48.53 -4.42
N ILE A 198 -58.56 -49.04 -4.22
CA ILE A 198 -59.79 -48.29 -4.38
C ILE A 198 -60.47 -48.12 -3.01
N PRO A 199 -60.96 -46.91 -2.65
CA PRO A 199 -61.66 -46.67 -1.40
C PRO A 199 -63.11 -47.20 -1.43
N VAL A 200 -63.36 -48.28 -0.71
CA VAL A 200 -64.66 -48.94 -0.59
C VAL A 200 -65.29 -48.62 0.76
N LYS A 201 -66.60 -48.32 0.80
CA LYS A 201 -67.31 -48.13 2.07
C LYS A 201 -67.26 -49.42 2.89
N THR A 202 -66.93 -49.33 4.18
CA THR A 202 -66.75 -50.51 5.05
C THR A 202 -67.96 -51.48 5.06
N GLN A 203 -69.17 -50.94 4.94
CA GLN A 203 -70.42 -51.73 4.85
C GLN A 203 -70.52 -52.60 3.58
N HIS A 204 -69.77 -52.28 2.52
CA HIS A 204 -69.76 -53.00 1.24
C HIS A 204 -68.49 -53.84 1.03
N LYS A 205 -67.69 -54.09 2.07
CA LYS A 205 -66.40 -54.80 1.98
C LYS A 205 -66.43 -56.16 1.27
N ASN A 206 -67.55 -56.88 1.35
CA ASN A 206 -67.70 -58.22 0.76
C ASN A 206 -68.17 -58.17 -0.71
N HIS A 207 -68.53 -57.00 -1.24
CA HIS A 207 -69.06 -56.87 -2.61
C HIS A 207 -67.96 -56.67 -3.65
N ILE A 208 -66.80 -56.16 -3.25
CA ILE A 208 -65.61 -56.04 -4.11
C ILE A 208 -64.62 -57.11 -3.69
N LYS A 209 -64.35 -58.07 -4.58
CA LYS A 209 -63.31 -59.08 -4.37
C LYS A 209 -61.94 -58.44 -4.51
N GLY A 210 -61.09 -58.61 -3.51
CA GLY A 210 -59.76 -58.02 -3.48
C GLY A 210 -59.07 -58.16 -2.13
N ILE A 211 -57.88 -57.58 -2.03
CA ILE A 211 -57.02 -57.61 -0.85
C ILE A 211 -57.13 -56.28 -0.11
N ILE A 212 -57.37 -56.31 1.20
CA ILE A 212 -57.47 -55.08 2.02
C ILE A 212 -56.07 -54.63 2.43
N HIS A 213 -55.69 -53.40 2.08
CA HIS A 213 -54.38 -52.80 2.39
C HIS A 213 -54.41 -51.78 3.54
N GLY A 214 -55.60 -51.46 4.06
CA GLY A 214 -55.77 -50.59 5.22
C GLY A 214 -57.17 -50.00 5.33
N SER A 215 -57.42 -49.27 6.41
CA SER A 215 -58.66 -48.51 6.64
C SER A 215 -58.37 -47.02 6.82
N SER A 216 -59.40 -46.17 6.66
CA SER A 216 -59.33 -44.77 7.05
C SER A 216 -59.28 -44.60 8.58
N ASN A 217 -58.84 -43.43 9.06
CA ASN A 217 -58.80 -43.13 10.50
C ASN A 217 -60.17 -43.24 11.19
N THR A 218 -61.26 -43.00 10.47
CA THR A 218 -62.64 -43.16 10.96
C THR A 218 -63.18 -44.60 10.82
N ASN A 219 -62.41 -45.51 10.21
CA ASN A 219 -62.81 -46.88 9.84
C ASN A 219 -64.05 -46.98 8.93
N GLU A 220 -64.46 -45.88 8.31
CA GLU A 220 -65.60 -45.83 7.38
C GLU A 220 -65.23 -46.24 5.94
N THR A 221 -63.94 -46.25 5.62
CA THR A 221 -63.42 -46.60 4.30
C THR A 221 -62.35 -47.68 4.42
N LEU A 222 -62.44 -48.70 3.56
CA LEU A 222 -61.42 -49.73 3.36
C LEU A 222 -60.74 -49.51 2.02
N PHE A 223 -59.41 -49.54 2.00
CA PHE A 223 -58.63 -49.48 0.78
C PHE A 223 -58.38 -50.90 0.27
N ILE A 224 -59.02 -51.26 -0.85
CA ILE A 224 -59.00 -52.62 -1.40
C ILE A 224 -58.27 -52.61 -2.76
N GLU A 225 -57.30 -53.51 -2.94
CA GLU A 225 -56.70 -53.86 -4.24
C GLU A 225 -57.63 -54.87 -4.94
N PRO A 226 -58.36 -54.49 -6.00
CA PRO A 226 -59.30 -55.37 -6.68
C PRO A 226 -58.61 -56.60 -7.29
N GLU A 227 -59.24 -57.76 -7.20
CA GLU A 227 -58.71 -59.05 -7.70
C GLU A 227 -58.23 -58.97 -9.17
N MET A 228 -58.92 -58.16 -9.99
CA MET A 228 -58.61 -57.97 -11.42
C MET A 228 -57.26 -57.28 -11.69
N ILE A 229 -56.72 -56.50 -10.75
CA ILE A 229 -55.42 -55.84 -10.91
C ILE A 229 -54.30 -56.48 -10.07
N VAL A 230 -54.60 -57.41 -9.16
CA VAL A 230 -53.60 -58.01 -8.24
C VAL A 230 -52.39 -58.58 -8.98
N SER A 231 -52.61 -59.25 -10.11
CA SER A 231 -51.51 -59.82 -10.90
C SER A 231 -50.62 -58.76 -11.55
N LEU A 232 -51.22 -57.69 -12.09
CA LEU A 232 -50.52 -56.57 -12.70
C LEU A 232 -49.79 -55.73 -11.65
N ASP A 233 -50.38 -55.52 -10.48
CA ASP A 233 -49.73 -54.81 -9.37
C ASP A 233 -48.51 -55.60 -8.85
N ASN A 234 -48.62 -56.93 -8.74
CA ASN A 234 -47.47 -57.77 -8.40
C ASN A 234 -46.34 -57.66 -9.44
N GLU A 235 -46.70 -57.64 -10.73
CA GLU A 235 -45.74 -57.46 -11.82
C GLU A 235 -45.10 -56.07 -11.79
N LEU A 236 -45.89 -55.01 -11.58
CA LEU A 236 -45.42 -53.63 -11.46
C LEU A 236 -44.43 -53.49 -10.31
N VAL A 237 -44.77 -54.01 -9.11
CA VAL A 237 -43.88 -53.98 -7.95
C VAL A 237 -42.58 -54.73 -8.23
N TYR A 238 -42.63 -55.87 -8.93
CA TYR A 238 -41.43 -56.60 -9.33
C TYR A 238 -40.57 -55.77 -10.28
N VAL A 239 -41.15 -55.21 -11.35
CA VAL A 239 -40.41 -54.40 -12.33
C VAL A 239 -39.85 -53.14 -11.67
N GLU A 240 -40.60 -52.46 -10.82
CA GLU A 240 -40.13 -51.30 -10.04
C GLU A 240 -38.95 -51.67 -9.12
N SER A 241 -38.97 -52.84 -8.48
CA SER A 241 -37.82 -53.33 -7.71
C SER A 241 -36.58 -53.59 -8.56
N MET A 242 -36.77 -54.03 -9.81
CA MET A 242 -35.68 -54.24 -10.76
C MET A 242 -35.13 -52.91 -11.30
N ILE A 243 -35.98 -51.90 -11.48
CA ILE A 243 -35.58 -50.52 -11.78
C ILE A 243 -34.68 -50.00 -10.67
N SER A 244 -35.11 -50.06 -9.41
CA SER A 244 -34.31 -49.57 -8.27
C SER A 244 -32.95 -50.26 -8.15
N ARG A 245 -32.88 -51.57 -8.41
CA ARG A 245 -31.59 -52.30 -8.44
C ARG A 245 -30.68 -51.87 -9.58
N GLU A 246 -31.24 -51.61 -10.76
CA GLU A 246 -30.46 -51.15 -11.90
C GLU A 246 -29.96 -49.71 -11.66
N GLU A 247 -30.80 -48.84 -11.12
CA GLU A 247 -30.42 -47.49 -10.69
C GLU A 247 -29.29 -47.49 -9.65
N GLU A 248 -29.38 -48.34 -8.62
CA GLU A 248 -28.32 -48.51 -7.63
C GLU A 248 -27.01 -48.97 -8.27
N LYS A 249 -27.07 -49.94 -9.18
CA LYS A 249 -25.89 -50.41 -9.93
C LYS A 249 -25.26 -49.29 -10.76
N ILE A 250 -26.07 -48.51 -11.47
CA ILE A 250 -25.61 -47.36 -12.26
C ILE A 250 -24.90 -46.33 -11.37
N LEU A 251 -25.44 -46.05 -10.19
CA LEU A 251 -24.81 -45.15 -9.22
C LEU A 251 -23.51 -45.71 -8.65
N ILE A 252 -23.45 -47.02 -8.35
CA ILE A 252 -22.20 -47.68 -7.92
C ILE A 252 -21.12 -47.54 -8.99
N ASP A 253 -21.45 -47.83 -10.25
CA ASP A 253 -20.52 -47.73 -11.37
C ASP A 253 -20.03 -46.29 -11.57
N LEU A 254 -20.93 -45.31 -11.44
CA LEU A 254 -20.57 -43.90 -11.50
C LEU A 254 -19.70 -43.45 -10.31
N CYS A 255 -20.00 -43.89 -9.09
CA CYS A 255 -19.18 -43.63 -7.90
C CYS A 255 -17.79 -44.26 -8.04
N ASN A 256 -17.68 -45.48 -8.56
CA ASN A 256 -16.41 -46.13 -8.86
C ASN A 256 -15.60 -45.35 -9.89
N LYS A 257 -16.26 -44.78 -10.90
CA LYS A 257 -15.61 -43.90 -11.87
C LYS A 257 -15.12 -42.61 -11.22
N ILE A 258 -15.93 -41.96 -10.38
CA ILE A 258 -15.51 -40.77 -9.61
C ILE A 258 -14.32 -41.11 -8.69
N ASN A 259 -14.32 -42.30 -8.09
CA ASN A 259 -13.27 -42.72 -7.15
C ASN A 259 -11.87 -42.67 -7.80
N GLN A 260 -11.77 -43.00 -9.08
CA GLN A 260 -10.53 -42.95 -9.87
C GLN A 260 -9.94 -41.53 -9.99
N TYR A 261 -10.77 -40.49 -9.80
CA TYR A 261 -10.40 -39.07 -9.86
C TYR A 261 -10.34 -38.41 -8.48
N SER A 262 -10.46 -39.17 -7.39
CA SER A 262 -10.60 -38.60 -6.04
C SER A 262 -9.45 -37.68 -5.64
N ASP A 263 -8.19 -38.12 -5.81
CA ASP A 263 -7.02 -37.30 -5.45
C ASP A 263 -6.91 -36.02 -6.30
N PRO A 264 -7.01 -36.08 -7.65
CA PRO A 264 -7.15 -34.91 -8.51
C PRO A 264 -8.25 -33.94 -8.06
N LEU A 265 -9.47 -34.45 -7.81
CA LEU A 265 -10.62 -33.62 -7.46
C LEU A 265 -10.41 -32.86 -6.15
N LEU A 266 -9.82 -33.50 -5.13
CA LEU A 266 -9.51 -32.83 -3.86
C LEU A 266 -8.44 -31.75 -4.03
N ARG A 267 -7.37 -32.03 -4.79
CA ARG A 267 -6.34 -31.04 -5.07
C ARG A 267 -6.87 -29.84 -5.86
N ASP A 268 -7.72 -30.10 -6.84
CA ASP A 268 -8.31 -29.05 -7.66
C ASP A 268 -9.33 -28.25 -6.87
N TYR A 269 -10.08 -28.88 -5.96
CA TYR A 269 -10.94 -28.20 -5.00
C TYR A 269 -10.13 -27.23 -4.11
N ASP A 270 -9.00 -27.68 -3.55
CA ASP A 270 -8.11 -26.80 -2.77
C ASP A 270 -7.56 -25.64 -3.62
N THR A 271 -7.29 -25.89 -4.90
CA THR A 271 -6.85 -24.85 -5.84
C THR A 271 -7.95 -23.83 -6.12
N ILE A 272 -9.21 -24.27 -6.27
CA ILE A 272 -10.36 -23.38 -6.41
C ILE A 272 -10.58 -22.56 -5.13
N ILE A 273 -10.48 -23.16 -3.95
CA ILE A 273 -10.54 -22.43 -2.67
C ILE A 273 -9.43 -21.38 -2.60
N PHE A 274 -8.20 -21.74 -2.97
CA PHE A 274 -7.09 -20.79 -3.01
C PHE A 274 -7.40 -19.59 -3.91
N LEU A 275 -7.95 -19.84 -5.10
CA LEU A 275 -8.34 -18.77 -6.02
C LEU A 275 -9.45 -17.90 -5.41
N ASP A 276 -10.49 -18.48 -4.82
CA ASP A 276 -11.55 -17.73 -4.13
C ASP A 276 -10.98 -16.81 -3.03
N ILE A 277 -10.01 -17.29 -2.23
CA ILE A 277 -9.32 -16.49 -1.23
C ILE A 277 -8.61 -15.29 -1.87
N ILE A 278 -7.87 -15.52 -2.96
CA ILE A 278 -7.18 -14.45 -3.69
C ILE A 278 -8.17 -13.41 -4.25
N PHE A 279 -9.25 -13.86 -4.89
CA PHE A 279 -10.29 -12.96 -5.42
C PHE A 279 -11.01 -12.20 -4.30
N ALA A 280 -11.31 -12.84 -3.16
CA ALA A 280 -11.89 -12.18 -2.00
C ALA A 280 -10.98 -11.06 -1.46
N LYS A 281 -9.67 -11.33 -1.34
CA LYS A 281 -8.66 -10.32 -0.99
C LYS A 281 -8.58 -9.21 -2.03
N GLY A 282 -8.63 -9.53 -3.33
CA GLY A 282 -8.66 -8.56 -4.42
C GLY A 282 -9.87 -7.62 -4.35
N ARG A 283 -11.08 -8.18 -4.17
CA ARG A 283 -12.33 -7.40 -3.98
C ARG A 283 -12.25 -6.49 -2.77
N TYR A 284 -11.69 -6.96 -1.65
CA TYR A 284 -11.44 -6.12 -0.48
C TYR A 284 -10.50 -4.95 -0.81
N CYS A 285 -9.37 -5.23 -1.49
CA CYS A 285 -8.39 -4.21 -1.87
C CYS A 285 -9.01 -3.12 -2.76
N ILE A 286 -9.80 -3.52 -3.76
CA ILE A 286 -10.57 -2.59 -4.62
C ILE A 286 -11.51 -1.75 -3.77
N LYS A 287 -12.30 -2.38 -2.89
CA LYS A 287 -13.28 -1.68 -2.05
C LYS A 287 -12.63 -0.68 -1.08
N THR A 288 -11.42 -0.97 -0.63
CA THR A 288 -10.62 -0.06 0.21
C THR A 288 -9.85 0.98 -0.59
N GLU A 289 -9.80 0.93 -1.92
CA GLU A 289 -8.88 1.75 -2.73
C GLU A 289 -7.41 1.57 -2.29
N GLY A 290 -7.00 0.32 -2.07
CA GLY A 290 -5.67 -0.01 -1.61
C GLY A 290 -4.62 0.01 -2.72
N SER A 291 -3.41 0.47 -2.39
CA SER A 291 -2.21 0.40 -3.23
C SER A 291 -1.22 -0.63 -2.69
N ARG A 292 -0.40 -1.20 -3.58
CA ARG A 292 0.73 -2.06 -3.19
C ARG A 292 1.79 -1.22 -2.47
N LEU A 293 2.24 -1.67 -1.31
CA LEU A 293 3.33 -1.02 -0.55
C LEU A 293 4.69 -1.63 -0.89
N ASN A 294 5.74 -0.84 -0.70
CA ASN A 294 7.12 -1.32 -0.78
C ASN A 294 7.60 -1.80 0.60
N ILE A 295 8.23 -2.97 0.64
CA ILE A 295 8.88 -3.49 1.85
C ILE A 295 10.35 -3.07 1.82
N GLY A 296 10.80 -2.38 2.87
CA GLY A 296 12.19 -1.92 2.97
C GLY A 296 12.65 -1.72 4.41
N ASP A 297 13.81 -1.08 4.57
CA ASP A 297 14.46 -0.90 5.88
C ASP A 297 14.12 0.45 6.53
N ARG A 298 13.23 1.22 5.90
CA ARG A 298 12.76 2.53 6.38
C ARG A 298 11.25 2.55 6.53
N PHE A 299 10.77 3.44 7.38
CA PHE A 299 9.35 3.65 7.62
C PHE A 299 8.94 5.02 7.07
N ASP A 300 8.35 5.01 5.88
CA ASP A 300 7.81 6.17 5.18
C ASP A 300 6.40 5.85 4.71
N ILE A 301 5.41 6.50 5.29
CA ILE A 301 4.02 6.33 4.91
C ILE A 301 3.51 7.65 4.33
N ILE A 302 2.95 7.60 3.12
CA ILE A 302 2.46 8.77 2.40
C ILE A 302 0.96 8.61 2.17
N ASP A 303 0.20 9.62 2.56
CA ASP A 303 -1.26 9.71 2.37
C ASP A 303 -2.04 8.49 2.89
N ILE A 304 -1.65 7.98 4.07
CA ILE A 304 -2.37 6.93 4.78
C ILE A 304 -3.78 7.38 5.18
N ARG A 305 -4.74 6.51 4.91
CA ARG A 305 -6.14 6.61 5.31
C ARG A 305 -6.50 5.38 6.15
N HIS A 306 -7.45 5.51 7.05
CA HIS A 306 -7.94 4.40 7.85
C HIS A 306 -8.86 3.49 7.01
N PRO A 307 -8.51 2.21 6.76
CA PRO A 307 -9.22 1.38 5.78
C PRO A 307 -10.69 1.13 6.15
N LEU A 308 -11.01 0.92 7.43
CA LEU A 308 -12.41 0.75 7.86
C LEU A 308 -13.27 2.02 7.67
N LEU A 309 -12.67 3.22 7.69
CA LEU A 309 -13.42 4.46 7.43
C LEU A 309 -13.67 4.63 5.92
N VAL A 310 -12.70 4.25 5.09
CA VAL A 310 -12.85 4.20 3.63
C VAL A 310 -13.95 3.20 3.24
N LEU A 311 -13.97 2.01 3.82
CA LEU A 311 -15.03 1.01 3.60
C LEU A 311 -16.43 1.53 3.95
N LYS A 312 -16.53 2.31 5.03
CA LYS A 312 -17.77 2.98 5.46
C LYS A 312 -18.13 4.20 4.59
N GLN A 313 -17.34 4.52 3.57
CA GLN A 313 -17.52 5.68 2.68
C GLN A 313 -17.57 7.01 3.45
N VAL A 314 -16.87 7.08 4.58
CA VAL A 314 -16.70 8.33 5.33
C VAL A 314 -15.51 9.08 4.73
N PRO A 315 -15.60 10.41 4.49
CA PRO A 315 -14.45 11.19 4.05
C PRO A 315 -13.29 11.07 5.05
N VAL A 316 -12.13 10.57 4.59
CA VAL A 316 -10.93 10.38 5.42
C VAL A 316 -9.83 11.33 4.95
N VAL A 317 -9.28 12.11 5.88
CA VAL A 317 -8.13 12.98 5.60
C VAL A 317 -6.86 12.12 5.53
N PRO A 318 -6.12 12.11 4.41
CA PRO A 318 -4.89 11.34 4.28
C PRO A 318 -3.75 11.99 5.08
N ASN A 319 -2.90 11.17 5.68
CA ASN A 319 -1.78 11.62 6.52
C ASN A 319 -0.44 11.05 6.04
N SER A 320 0.65 11.77 6.26
CA SER A 320 1.99 11.33 5.83
C SER A 320 2.97 11.47 6.98
N LEU A 321 3.88 10.50 7.08
CA LEU A 321 4.95 10.47 8.07
C LEU A 321 6.17 9.77 7.48
N GLU A 322 7.29 10.47 7.49
CA GLU A 322 8.59 9.98 7.07
C GLU A 322 9.53 9.99 8.28
N LEU A 323 10.16 8.86 8.57
CA LEU A 323 11.13 8.75 9.65
C LEU A 323 12.55 8.85 9.09
N ARG A 324 13.32 9.81 9.62
CA ARG A 324 14.76 9.92 9.31
C ARG A 324 15.51 8.73 9.94
N ASP A 325 16.68 8.41 9.38
CA ASP A 325 17.53 7.36 9.93
C ASP A 325 17.82 7.56 11.42
N GLY A 326 17.67 6.49 12.20
CA GLY A 326 17.87 6.50 13.65
C GLY A 326 16.67 7.00 14.47
N VAL A 327 15.62 7.54 13.84
CA VAL A 327 14.38 7.91 14.53
C VAL A 327 13.53 6.66 14.74
N LYS A 328 13.23 6.36 16.01
CA LYS A 328 12.36 5.23 16.41
C LYS A 328 11.17 5.66 17.24
N GLY A 329 11.18 6.86 17.83
CA GLY A 329 10.08 7.41 18.61
C GLY A 329 9.29 8.49 17.87
N VAL A 330 7.96 8.45 17.97
CA VAL A 330 7.06 9.48 17.44
C VAL A 330 6.06 9.88 18.53
N ILE A 331 6.13 11.13 18.98
CA ILE A 331 5.19 11.68 19.96
C ILE A 331 4.16 12.55 19.24
N ILE A 332 2.89 12.15 19.31
CA ILE A 332 1.78 12.77 18.61
C ILE A 332 0.92 13.54 19.61
N SER A 333 0.78 14.84 19.36
CA SER A 333 0.03 15.76 20.22
C SER A 333 -1.17 16.38 19.50
N GLY A 334 -2.06 17.02 20.26
CA GLY A 334 -3.26 17.69 19.74
C GLY A 334 -4.53 17.28 20.51
N PRO A 335 -5.69 17.87 20.19
CA PRO A 335 -6.95 17.62 20.90
C PRO A 335 -7.42 16.15 20.77
N ASN A 336 -8.22 15.64 21.71
CA ASN A 336 -8.75 14.26 21.72
C ASN A 336 -9.50 13.92 20.43
N ALA A 337 -10.36 14.81 19.98
CA ALA A 337 -11.08 14.70 18.72
C ALA A 337 -10.22 15.01 17.48
N GLY A 338 -8.89 15.13 17.59
CA GLY A 338 -7.98 15.48 16.50
C GLY A 338 -7.61 14.32 15.57
N GLY A 339 -8.07 13.09 15.83
CA GLY A 339 -7.77 11.91 15.01
C GLY A 339 -6.47 11.18 15.36
N LYS A 340 -5.87 11.44 16.54
CA LYS A 340 -4.60 10.81 16.97
C LYS A 340 -4.69 9.28 17.03
N THR A 341 -5.69 8.75 17.72
CA THR A 341 -5.93 7.30 17.84
C THR A 341 -6.22 6.66 16.48
N VAL A 342 -7.01 7.34 15.63
CA VAL A 342 -7.31 6.87 14.26
C VAL A 342 -6.03 6.76 13.43
N PHE A 343 -5.10 7.70 13.56
CA PHE A 343 -3.81 7.64 12.89
C PHE A 343 -2.94 6.48 13.40
N LEU A 344 -2.85 6.28 14.72
CA LEU A 344 -2.17 5.10 15.28
C LEU A 344 -2.76 3.80 14.75
N LYS A 345 -4.08 3.65 14.80
CA LYS A 345 -4.80 2.49 14.25
C LYS A 345 -4.48 2.30 12.77
N SER A 346 -4.44 3.37 11.98
CA SER A 346 -4.11 3.29 10.56
C SER A 346 -2.71 2.69 10.34
N ILE A 347 -1.70 3.10 11.12
CA ILE A 347 -0.36 2.53 11.06
C ILE A 347 -0.37 1.03 11.42
N GLY A 348 -1.05 0.66 12.51
CA GLY A 348 -1.14 -0.74 12.92
C GLY A 348 -1.85 -1.62 11.89
N LEU A 349 -2.93 -1.09 11.31
CA LEU A 349 -3.66 -1.74 10.23
C LEU A 349 -2.82 -1.87 8.97
N ALA A 350 -1.94 -0.90 8.64
CA ALA A 350 -1.03 -1.02 7.50
C ALA A 350 -0.15 -2.27 7.60
N LEU A 351 0.37 -2.54 8.79
CA LEU A 351 1.17 -3.74 9.03
C LEU A 351 0.32 -5.02 8.94
N ILE A 352 -0.91 -5.02 9.47
CA ILE A 352 -1.83 -6.16 9.33
C ILE A 352 -2.11 -6.44 7.85
N HIS A 353 -2.41 -5.42 7.05
CA HIS A 353 -2.65 -5.58 5.61
C HIS A 353 -1.43 -6.16 4.92
N LEU A 354 -0.24 -5.61 5.19
CA LEU A 354 1.03 -6.12 4.67
C LEU A 354 1.21 -7.62 4.97
N LYS A 355 0.98 -8.03 6.21
CA LYS A 355 1.15 -9.40 6.67
C LYS A 355 0.08 -10.35 6.15
N LEU A 356 -1.09 -9.85 5.77
CA LEU A 356 -2.11 -10.62 5.05
C LEU A 356 -1.88 -10.64 3.54
N GLY A 357 -0.86 -9.93 3.06
CA GLY A 357 -0.60 -9.70 1.64
C GLY A 357 -1.63 -8.80 0.97
N LEU A 358 -2.41 -8.02 1.73
CA LEU A 358 -3.37 -7.07 1.18
C LEU A 358 -2.70 -5.77 0.74
N PHE A 359 -3.30 -5.11 -0.25
CA PHE A 359 -3.00 -3.72 -0.54
C PHE A 359 -3.53 -2.81 0.57
N PHE A 360 -2.95 -1.62 0.65
CA PHE A 360 -3.17 -0.72 1.77
C PHE A 360 -3.65 0.65 1.32
N THR A 361 -4.43 1.32 2.16
CA THR A 361 -4.96 2.67 1.94
C THR A 361 -3.90 3.77 2.10
N ALA A 362 -2.82 3.71 1.32
CA ALA A 362 -1.81 4.75 1.21
C ALA A 362 -1.32 4.89 -0.24
N TYR A 363 -0.47 5.89 -0.48
CA TYR A 363 0.19 6.08 -1.76
C TYR A 363 1.26 5.00 -2.00
N ASP A 364 1.39 4.54 -3.25
CA ASP A 364 2.22 3.40 -3.68
C ASP A 364 3.74 3.59 -3.43
N ARG A 365 4.20 4.84 -3.28
CA ARG A 365 5.60 5.16 -2.91
C ARG A 365 5.92 4.97 -1.43
N SER A 366 4.92 4.66 -0.61
CA SER A 366 5.13 4.35 0.80
C SER A 366 6.06 3.13 0.95
N VAL A 367 6.96 3.19 1.92
CA VAL A 367 7.90 2.12 2.28
C VAL A 367 7.66 1.76 3.74
N ILE A 368 7.41 0.48 4.03
CA ILE A 368 7.17 0.01 5.38
C ILE A 368 8.18 -1.07 5.77
N ILE A 369 8.59 -1.05 7.04
CA ILE A 369 9.40 -2.09 7.65
C ILE A 369 8.52 -3.31 7.90
N LEU A 370 9.02 -4.50 7.57
CA LEU A 370 8.38 -5.74 7.96
C LEU A 370 8.62 -5.99 9.46
N PHE A 371 7.83 -5.34 10.30
CA PHE A 371 7.93 -5.49 11.75
C PHE A 371 7.62 -6.94 12.17
N ARG A 372 8.30 -7.41 13.22
CA ARG A 372 8.13 -8.77 13.74
C ARG A 372 6.82 -8.90 14.49
N ASN A 373 6.61 -8.05 15.49
CA ASN A 373 5.37 -7.97 16.27
C ASN A 373 4.79 -6.56 16.26
N ILE A 374 3.51 -6.49 16.62
CA ILE A 374 2.82 -5.23 16.91
C ILE A 374 2.18 -5.35 18.29
N PHE A 375 2.38 -4.31 19.09
CA PHE A 375 1.82 -4.17 20.43
C PHE A 375 1.04 -2.89 20.53
N THR A 376 -0.13 -2.96 21.16
CA THR A 376 -0.98 -1.80 21.44
C THR A 376 -1.26 -1.68 22.93
N CYS A 377 -1.42 -0.44 23.36
CA CYS A 377 -2.01 -0.09 24.65
C CYS A 377 -2.92 1.12 24.41
N PHE A 378 -4.18 0.87 24.08
CA PHE A 378 -5.17 1.93 23.89
C PHE A 378 -6.04 2.12 25.15
N GLY A 379 -6.41 3.38 25.42
CA GLY A 379 -7.31 3.74 26.52
C GLY A 379 -8.74 3.33 26.25
N ASP A 380 -9.25 2.31 26.95
CA ASP A 380 -10.69 2.02 27.00
C ASP A 380 -11.37 3.09 27.88
N ALA A 381 -11.82 4.19 27.27
CA ALA A 381 -12.57 5.25 27.96
C ALA A 381 -14.04 4.87 28.30
N GLN A 382 -14.46 3.61 28.11
CA GLN A 382 -15.89 3.23 28.16
C GLN A 382 -16.22 1.90 28.86
N ASN A 383 -15.36 1.39 29.74
CA ASN A 383 -15.79 0.35 30.69
C ASN A 383 -16.07 0.98 32.07
N ILE A 384 -17.32 1.41 32.24
CA ILE A 384 -17.86 2.05 33.45
C ILE A 384 -17.92 1.07 34.64
N GLU A 385 -17.69 -0.23 34.43
CA GLU A 385 -17.82 -1.25 35.47
C GLU A 385 -16.59 -1.40 36.39
N GLU A 386 -15.43 -0.82 36.07
CA GLU A 386 -14.23 -0.98 36.90
C GLU A 386 -13.41 0.32 37.03
N GLY A 387 -13.92 1.30 37.79
CA GLY A 387 -13.26 2.60 38.02
C GLY A 387 -11.88 2.58 38.73
N LEU A 388 -11.30 1.41 39.03
CA LEU A 388 -9.93 1.23 39.55
C LEU A 388 -9.01 0.43 38.59
N SER A 389 -9.58 -0.13 37.51
CA SER A 389 -8.94 -1.15 36.66
C SER A 389 -8.30 -0.59 35.39
N THR A 390 -8.62 0.64 34.98
CA THR A 390 -8.08 1.26 33.75
C THR A 390 -6.60 1.63 33.87
N PHE A 391 -6.21 2.38 34.89
CA PHE A 391 -4.79 2.76 35.10
C PHE A 391 -3.93 1.55 35.44
N SER A 392 -4.38 0.69 36.37
CA SER A 392 -3.65 -0.53 36.75
C SER A 392 -3.55 -1.54 35.59
N GLY A 393 -4.61 -1.67 34.79
CA GLY A 393 -4.62 -2.44 33.55
C GLY A 393 -3.67 -1.89 32.50
N HIS A 394 -3.62 -0.57 32.30
CA HIS A 394 -2.67 0.10 31.42
C HIS A 394 -1.22 -0.13 31.83
N ILE A 395 -0.89 0.04 33.12
CA ILE A 395 0.47 -0.21 33.62
C ILE A 395 0.84 -1.69 33.48
N LYS A 396 -0.10 -2.61 33.77
CA LYS A 396 0.11 -4.04 33.57
C LYS A 396 0.39 -4.35 32.10
N ARG A 397 -0.38 -3.78 31.17
CA ARG A 397 -0.18 -3.93 29.73
C ARG A 397 1.18 -3.39 29.29
N LEU A 398 1.56 -2.19 29.75
CA LEU A 398 2.87 -1.60 29.45
C LEU A 398 4.02 -2.46 29.97
N LYS A 399 3.88 -3.06 31.16
CA LYS A 399 4.85 -4.02 31.70
C LYS A 399 4.98 -5.25 30.79
N GLU A 400 3.87 -5.85 30.36
CA GLU A 400 3.88 -7.00 29.44
C GLU A 400 4.56 -6.66 28.11
N ILE A 401 4.27 -5.49 27.54
CA ILE A 401 4.92 -5.01 26.31
C ILE A 401 6.42 -4.81 26.55
N LEU A 402 6.80 -4.15 27.64
CA LEU A 402 8.21 -3.94 28.00
C LEU A 402 8.98 -5.25 28.19
N GLU A 403 8.35 -6.31 28.70
CA GLU A 403 8.99 -7.62 28.87
C GLU A 403 9.22 -8.32 27.53
N ARG A 404 8.33 -8.13 26.55
CA ARG A 404 8.32 -8.86 25.28
C ARG A 404 8.92 -8.12 24.08
N CYS A 405 8.90 -6.79 24.08
CA CYS A 405 9.34 -6.01 22.92
C CYS A 405 10.86 -6.12 22.67
N GLY A 406 11.23 -6.03 21.40
CA GLY A 406 12.61 -6.04 20.95
C GLY A 406 12.80 -5.28 19.63
N GLU A 407 13.89 -5.62 18.95
CA GLU A 407 14.27 -4.99 17.69
C GLU A 407 13.24 -5.26 16.59
N ASN A 408 12.88 -4.20 15.83
CA ASN A 408 11.89 -4.24 14.76
C ASN A 408 10.49 -4.70 15.20
N ASP A 409 10.11 -4.43 16.45
CA ASP A 409 8.72 -4.45 16.89
C ASP A 409 8.09 -3.05 16.77
N LEU A 410 6.79 -3.00 16.47
CA LEU A 410 6.00 -1.78 16.44
C LEU A 410 5.15 -1.66 17.72
N ILE A 411 5.24 -0.53 18.40
CA ILE A 411 4.50 -0.27 19.64
C ILE A 411 3.65 0.99 19.44
N LEU A 412 2.33 0.85 19.66
CA LEU A 412 1.36 1.93 19.51
C LEU A 412 0.69 2.20 20.87
N LEU A 413 0.93 3.36 21.44
CA LEU A 413 0.49 3.73 22.79
C LEU A 413 -0.44 4.96 22.70
N ASP A 414 -1.62 4.86 23.29
CA ASP A 414 -2.58 5.97 23.33
C ASP A 414 -2.65 6.50 24.77
N GLU A 415 -2.27 7.77 24.95
CA GLU A 415 -2.41 8.53 26.21
C GLU A 415 -1.85 7.83 27.46
N ILE A 416 -0.56 7.50 27.44
CA ILE A 416 0.13 6.83 28.57
C ILE A 416 -0.02 7.63 29.86
N ALA A 417 -0.49 6.97 30.92
CA ALA A 417 -0.54 7.49 32.28
C ALA A 417 -1.31 8.83 32.42
N SER A 418 -2.35 9.04 31.62
CA SER A 418 -3.16 10.28 31.60
C SER A 418 -3.93 10.56 32.90
N ASP A 419 -4.24 9.52 33.69
CA ASP A 419 -5.03 9.62 34.93
C ASP A 419 -4.22 9.98 36.19
N THR A 420 -2.94 10.36 36.06
CA THR A 420 -2.04 10.69 37.20
C THR A 420 -1.59 12.16 37.20
N ASP A 421 -0.78 12.54 38.18
CA ASP A 421 -0.08 13.83 38.18
C ASP A 421 0.68 14.01 36.84
N PRO A 422 0.47 15.12 36.11
CA PRO A 422 1.07 15.31 34.79
C PRO A 422 2.59 15.22 34.76
N LYS A 423 3.29 15.65 35.82
CA LYS A 423 4.75 15.58 35.89
C LYS A 423 5.21 14.14 36.09
N GLU A 424 4.60 13.43 37.03
CA GLU A 424 4.90 12.02 37.28
C GLU A 424 4.55 11.14 36.06
N GLY A 425 3.37 11.34 35.48
CA GLY A 425 2.90 10.61 34.30
C GLY A 425 3.78 10.85 33.08
N SER A 426 4.20 12.09 32.84
CA SER A 426 5.15 12.42 31.78
C SER A 426 6.52 11.79 31.99
N ALA A 427 7.07 11.87 33.21
CA ALA A 427 8.38 11.29 33.53
C ALA A 427 8.38 9.76 33.38
N LEU A 428 7.32 9.10 33.85
CA LEU A 428 7.14 7.66 33.69
C LEU A 428 7.02 7.28 32.20
N SER A 429 6.21 8.02 31.43
CA SER A 429 6.05 7.80 29.99
C SER A 429 7.38 7.92 29.26
N ALA A 430 8.15 8.98 29.52
CA ALA A 430 9.46 9.21 28.93
C ALA A 430 10.44 8.06 29.23
N ALA A 431 10.45 7.55 30.47
CA ALA A 431 11.29 6.43 30.88
C ALA A 431 10.90 5.12 30.17
N ILE A 432 9.60 4.83 30.06
CA ILE A 432 9.08 3.64 29.37
C ILE A 432 9.41 3.68 27.88
N ILE A 433 9.13 4.81 27.22
CA ILE A 433 9.40 5.01 25.79
C ILE A 433 10.90 4.89 25.52
N SER A 434 11.75 5.51 26.35
CA SER A 434 13.22 5.39 26.26
C SER A 434 13.65 3.92 26.26
N ARG A 435 13.13 3.14 27.22
CA ARG A 435 13.49 1.73 27.35
C ARG A 435 13.06 0.89 26.15
N MET A 436 11.90 1.17 25.58
CA MET A 436 11.41 0.48 24.38
C MET A 436 12.29 0.81 23.15
N ILE A 437 12.66 2.07 22.97
CA ILE A 437 13.57 2.51 21.89
C ILE A 437 14.97 1.90 22.05
N GLU A 438 15.50 1.86 23.28
CA GLU A 438 16.79 1.22 23.60
C GLU A 438 16.81 -0.26 23.24
N LYS A 439 15.66 -0.95 23.36
CA LYS A 439 15.49 -2.34 22.92
C LYS A 439 15.37 -2.50 21.39
N GLY A 440 15.35 -1.38 20.65
CA GLY A 440 15.30 -1.34 19.20
C GLY A 440 13.91 -1.28 18.60
N ALA A 441 12.85 -1.12 19.40
CA ALA A 441 11.47 -1.04 18.94
C ALA A 441 11.13 0.35 18.37
N TYR A 442 10.16 0.39 17.47
CA TYR A 442 9.54 1.63 16.97
C TYR A 442 8.32 1.96 17.82
N VAL A 443 8.28 3.16 18.39
CA VAL A 443 7.29 3.55 19.40
C VAL A 443 6.54 4.79 18.95
N PHE A 444 5.23 4.66 18.81
CA PHE A 444 4.33 5.76 18.47
C PHE A 444 3.42 6.01 19.65
N VAL A 445 3.39 7.24 20.13
CA VAL A 445 2.68 7.59 21.37
C VAL A 445 1.83 8.82 21.14
N THR A 446 0.56 8.77 21.50
CA THR A 446 -0.24 10.00 21.64
C THR A 446 -0.10 10.54 23.06
N THR A 447 -0.08 11.87 23.21
CA THR A 447 0.00 12.48 24.53
C THR A 447 -0.64 13.86 24.59
N HIS A 448 -1.08 14.21 25.80
CA HIS A 448 -1.45 15.58 26.20
C HIS A 448 -0.37 16.25 27.04
N PHE A 449 0.60 15.48 27.53
CA PHE A 449 1.61 15.99 28.43
C PHE A 449 2.55 16.93 27.68
N HIS A 450 2.66 18.14 28.21
CA HIS A 450 3.52 19.17 27.66
C HIS A 450 5.00 18.83 27.91
N GLU A 451 5.30 18.30 29.09
CA GLU A 451 6.62 17.86 29.52
C GLU A 451 7.14 16.72 28.62
N LEU A 452 6.28 15.80 28.18
CA LEU A 452 6.70 14.69 27.31
C LEU A 452 7.11 15.18 25.91
N ARG A 453 6.46 16.23 25.42
CA ARG A 453 6.82 16.89 24.16
C ARG A 453 8.15 17.63 24.25
N GLN A 454 8.44 18.25 25.39
CA GLN A 454 9.74 18.87 25.64
C GLN A 454 10.84 17.82 25.66
N TRP A 455 10.63 16.73 26.40
CA TRP A 455 11.56 15.60 26.41
C TRP A 455 11.83 15.05 25.01
N ALA A 456 10.80 14.92 24.17
CA ALA A 456 10.96 14.47 22.79
C ALA A 456 11.77 15.45 21.92
N ALA A 457 11.63 16.76 22.14
CA ALA A 457 12.36 17.78 21.38
C ALA A 457 13.88 17.81 21.68
N GLU A 458 14.31 17.27 22.82
CA GLU A 458 15.72 17.20 23.22
C GLU A 458 16.42 15.94 22.71
N ARG A 459 15.67 15.00 22.12
CA ARG A 459 16.18 13.71 21.64
C ARG A 459 16.40 13.67 20.13
N LYS A 460 17.38 12.88 19.70
CA LYS A 460 17.70 12.68 18.27
C LYS A 460 16.97 11.50 17.64
N ASP A 461 16.60 10.53 18.47
CA ASP A 461 15.94 9.27 18.12
C ASP A 461 14.40 9.34 18.25
N VAL A 462 13.86 10.53 18.59
CA VAL A 462 12.44 10.81 18.76
C VAL A 462 12.07 12.07 17.98
N ILE A 463 10.88 12.08 17.37
CA ILE A 463 10.31 13.27 16.74
C ILE A 463 8.95 13.62 17.36
N ASN A 464 8.66 14.91 17.41
CA ASN A 464 7.31 15.41 17.71
C ASN A 464 6.47 15.45 16.44
N ALA A 465 5.17 15.28 16.59
CA ALA A 465 4.16 15.54 15.58
C ALA A 465 2.90 16.10 16.26
N ALA A 466 2.10 16.85 15.50
CA ALA A 466 0.85 17.41 15.98
C ALA A 466 -0.29 17.14 15.01
N MET A 467 -1.48 16.83 15.52
CA MET A 467 -2.71 16.88 14.74
C MET A 467 -3.15 18.33 14.59
N GLY A 468 -3.41 18.73 13.35
CA GLY A 468 -3.84 20.06 13.00
C GLY A 468 -5.23 20.39 13.54
N PHE A 469 -5.39 21.66 13.86
CA PHE A 469 -6.63 22.24 14.35
C PHE A 469 -6.82 23.58 13.65
N ASP A 470 -8.02 23.81 13.12
CA ASP A 470 -8.41 25.09 12.54
C ASP A 470 -8.91 26.00 13.66
N PRO A 471 -8.15 27.04 14.05
CA PRO A 471 -8.53 27.92 15.12
C PRO A 471 -9.66 28.90 14.74
N GLU A 472 -9.92 29.13 13.45
CA GLU A 472 -10.98 30.04 12.98
C GLU A 472 -12.34 29.35 13.05
N ASN A 473 -12.40 28.09 12.60
CA ASN A 473 -13.64 27.32 12.57
C ASN A 473 -13.83 26.37 13.76
N PHE A 474 -12.86 26.33 14.68
CA PHE A 474 -12.81 25.47 15.87
C PHE A 474 -13.00 23.98 15.57
N LYS A 475 -12.47 23.52 14.43
CA LYS A 475 -12.59 22.14 13.96
C LYS A 475 -11.22 21.48 13.83
N PRO A 476 -11.09 20.20 14.22
CA PRO A 476 -9.89 19.43 13.89
C PRO A 476 -9.74 19.32 12.37
N THR A 477 -8.52 19.54 11.85
CA THR A 477 -8.24 19.34 10.42
C THR A 477 -7.90 17.89 10.09
N TYR A 478 -7.67 17.07 11.12
CA TYR A 478 -7.24 15.67 11.04
C TYR A 478 -5.93 15.47 10.25
N LYS A 479 -5.17 16.54 10.00
CA LYS A 479 -3.89 16.49 9.29
C LYS A 479 -2.73 16.47 10.27
N LEU A 480 -1.87 15.48 10.17
CA LEU A 480 -0.63 15.36 10.92
C LEU A 480 0.39 16.37 10.38
N ILE A 481 1.05 17.06 11.30
CA ILE A 481 2.14 17.99 11.03
C ILE A 481 3.38 17.44 11.74
N PRO A 482 4.25 16.69 11.03
CA PRO A 482 5.52 16.20 11.59
C PRO A 482 6.44 17.36 11.99
N GLY A 483 7.18 17.18 13.07
CA GLY A 483 8.08 18.20 13.65
C GLY A 483 7.39 19.25 14.52
N ALA A 484 6.07 19.43 14.38
CA ALA A 484 5.34 20.42 15.16
C ALA A 484 5.02 19.92 16.58
N SER A 485 5.10 20.84 17.56
CA SER A 485 4.52 20.66 18.89
C SER A 485 3.14 21.33 18.89
N GLY A 486 2.06 20.56 19.09
CA GLY A 486 0.69 21.09 19.02
C GLY A 486 0.38 22.15 20.09
N GLU A 487 -0.54 23.07 19.83
CA GLU A 487 -1.01 24.03 20.83
C GLU A 487 -2.16 23.48 21.69
N SER A 488 -2.33 24.02 22.90
CA SER A 488 -3.49 23.76 23.75
C SER A 488 -4.58 24.80 23.44
N TYR A 489 -5.66 24.38 22.78
CA TYR A 489 -6.78 25.25 22.38
C TYR A 489 -7.90 25.34 23.43
N THR A 490 -7.68 24.79 24.63
CA THR A 490 -8.71 24.55 25.65
C THR A 490 -9.50 25.81 26.04
N LEU A 491 -8.84 26.95 26.32
CA LEU A 491 -9.53 28.18 26.71
C LEU A 491 -10.32 28.83 25.57
N ARG A 492 -9.85 28.70 24.33
CA ARG A 492 -10.57 29.18 23.13
C ARG A 492 -11.82 28.35 22.85
N ILE A 493 -11.74 27.04 23.00
CA ILE A 493 -12.90 26.14 22.88
C ILE A 493 -13.91 26.45 24.00
N ALA A 494 -13.44 26.62 25.24
CA ALA A 494 -14.30 26.97 26.38
C ALA A 494 -15.09 28.27 26.14
N LYS A 495 -14.42 29.33 25.64
CA LYS A 495 -15.06 30.60 25.27
C LYS A 495 -16.22 30.40 24.27
N GLU A 496 -15.96 29.66 23.19
CA GLU A 496 -16.96 29.45 22.13
C GLU A 496 -18.11 28.52 22.57
N MET A 497 -17.86 27.63 23.53
CA MET A 497 -18.90 26.83 24.20
C MET A 497 -19.76 27.65 25.18
N GLY A 498 -19.58 28.98 25.21
CA GLY A 498 -20.39 29.90 26.00
C GLY A 498 -19.87 30.16 27.40
N ILE A 499 -18.62 29.81 27.71
CA ILE A 499 -18.00 30.21 28.98
C ILE A 499 -17.76 31.73 28.94
N PRO A 500 -18.27 32.47 29.95
CA PRO A 500 -18.12 33.92 30.03
C PRO A 500 -16.67 34.41 29.90
N GLU A 501 -16.51 35.53 29.19
CA GLU A 501 -15.21 36.14 28.87
C GLU A 501 -14.38 36.46 30.13
N ASP A 502 -15.03 36.86 31.23
CA ASP A 502 -14.39 37.15 32.51
C ASP A 502 -13.77 35.90 33.16
N ILE A 503 -14.36 34.72 32.97
CA ILE A 503 -13.79 33.44 33.43
C ILE A 503 -12.56 33.08 32.58
N ILE A 504 -12.62 33.32 31.27
CA ILE A 504 -11.50 33.08 30.34
C ILE A 504 -10.35 34.05 30.62
N GLU A 505 -10.64 35.31 30.91
CA GLU A 505 -9.65 36.30 31.32
C GLU A 505 -8.99 35.93 32.64
N ASN A 506 -9.76 35.50 33.64
CA ASN A 506 -9.22 34.99 34.90
C ASN A 506 -8.34 33.74 34.67
N ALA A 507 -8.76 32.79 33.83
CA ALA A 507 -7.97 31.62 33.49
C ALA A 507 -6.64 32.01 32.80
N ASN A 508 -6.65 33.01 31.92
CA ASN A 508 -5.44 33.55 31.30
C ASN A 508 -4.53 34.29 32.29
N GLN A 509 -5.10 34.94 33.32
CA GLN A 509 -4.30 35.54 34.41
C GLN A 509 -3.64 34.47 35.29
N ILE A 510 -4.35 33.37 35.57
CA ILE A 510 -3.82 32.24 36.34
C ILE A 510 -2.66 31.54 35.61
N LEU A 511 -2.71 31.48 34.27
CA LEU A 511 -1.62 30.92 33.44
C LEU A 511 -0.34 31.79 33.44
N GLY A 512 -0.40 33.04 33.92
CA GLY A 512 0.75 33.93 34.09
C GLY A 512 1.16 34.74 32.84
N GLU A 513 1.99 35.77 33.05
CA GLU A 513 2.48 36.68 31.97
C GLU A 513 3.36 35.96 30.93
N GLU A 514 4.18 34.99 31.35
CA GLU A 514 5.01 34.19 30.43
C GLU A 514 4.16 33.41 29.39
N TYR A 515 2.97 32.93 29.78
CA TYR A 515 2.08 32.23 28.85
C TYR A 515 1.40 33.21 27.86
N LYS A 516 1.08 34.44 28.29
CA LYS A 516 0.53 35.48 27.42
C LYS A 516 1.54 35.95 26.38
N GLU A 517 2.77 36.26 26.79
CA GLU A 517 3.85 36.65 25.86
C GLU A 517 4.16 35.51 24.88
N TYR A 518 4.16 34.26 25.35
CA TYR A 518 4.30 33.09 24.50
C TYR A 518 3.15 32.95 23.49
N ALA A 519 1.90 33.13 23.93
CA ALA A 519 0.72 33.03 23.07
C ALA A 519 0.70 34.11 21.97
N GLU A 520 1.08 35.35 22.31
CA GLU A 520 1.23 36.44 21.35
C GLU A 520 2.35 36.17 20.35
N MET A 521 3.50 35.66 20.81
CA MET A 521 4.62 35.26 19.97
C MET A 521 4.23 34.14 18.99
N THR A 522 3.50 33.11 19.45
CA THR A 522 2.99 32.04 18.59
C THR A 522 2.00 32.54 17.55
N ASN A 523 1.14 33.51 17.89
CA ASN A 523 0.22 34.11 16.92
C ASN A 523 0.96 34.90 15.82
N ILE A 524 2.01 35.65 16.18
CA ILE A 524 2.86 36.37 15.21
C ILE A 524 3.56 35.38 14.28
N LEU A 525 4.10 34.28 14.82
CA LEU A 525 4.76 33.24 14.03
C LEU A 525 3.78 32.52 13.09
N LYS A 526 2.57 32.21 13.56
CA LYS A 526 1.51 31.58 12.75
C LYS A 526 1.03 32.45 11.59
N ASN A 527 0.84 33.75 11.82
CA ASN A 527 0.45 34.67 10.74
C ASN A 527 1.52 34.70 9.65
N LYS A 528 2.80 34.70 10.05
CA LYS A 528 3.93 34.64 9.12
C LYS A 528 4.05 33.30 8.42
N GLU A 529 3.79 32.19 9.10
CA GLU A 529 3.74 30.85 8.51
C GLU A 529 2.62 30.74 7.46
N ARG A 530 1.43 31.26 7.76
CA ARG A 530 0.30 31.32 6.81
C ARG A 530 0.66 32.13 5.58
N GLU A 531 1.33 33.27 5.73
CA GLU A 531 1.81 34.07 4.59
C GLU A 531 2.87 33.33 3.75
N VAL A 532 3.77 32.57 4.39
CA VAL A 532 4.74 31.72 3.67
C VAL A 532 4.03 30.59 2.92
N LEU A 533 3.03 29.93 3.54
CA LEU A 533 2.23 28.88 2.91
C LEU A 533 1.41 29.38 1.72
N LEU A 534 0.83 30.58 1.82
CA LEU A 534 0.11 31.22 0.71
C LEU A 534 1.06 31.46 -0.48
N LYS A 535 2.23 32.03 -0.22
CA LYS A 535 3.24 32.26 -1.27
C LYS A 535 3.83 30.97 -1.84
N LEU A 536 3.91 29.89 -1.06
CA LEU A 536 4.30 28.56 -1.55
C LEU A 536 3.23 27.96 -2.46
N ARG A 537 1.94 28.12 -2.13
CA ARG A 537 0.84 27.71 -3.01
C ARG A 537 0.82 28.48 -4.32
N GLU A 538 0.99 29.80 -4.27
CA GLU A 538 1.13 30.63 -5.48
C GLU A 538 2.27 30.14 -6.38
N LEU A 539 3.38 29.70 -5.77
CA LEU A 539 4.53 29.17 -6.50
C LEU A 539 4.27 27.78 -7.11
N GLU A 540 3.52 26.93 -6.43
CA GLU A 540 3.10 25.61 -6.92
C GLU A 540 2.07 25.73 -8.05
N GLU A 541 1.09 26.63 -7.91
CA GLU A 541 0.12 26.95 -8.97
C GLU A 541 0.80 27.53 -10.21
N LEU A 542 1.76 28.44 -10.02
CA LEU A 542 2.53 29.01 -11.11
C LEU A 542 3.43 27.96 -11.78
N LYS A 543 3.98 27.02 -11.01
CA LYS A 543 4.76 25.88 -11.54
C LYS A 543 3.88 24.95 -12.38
N ALA A 544 2.69 24.59 -11.88
CA ALA A 544 1.75 23.72 -12.60
C ALA A 544 1.20 24.41 -13.87
N THR A 545 0.94 25.72 -13.80
CA THR A 545 0.54 26.52 -14.97
C THR A 545 1.66 26.57 -16.01
N ARG A 546 2.91 26.73 -15.55
CA ARG A 546 4.09 26.69 -16.42
C ARG A 546 4.26 25.34 -17.10
N GLU A 547 4.07 24.23 -16.39
CA GLU A 547 4.19 22.87 -16.95
C GLU A 547 3.08 22.58 -17.97
N ARG A 548 1.83 22.97 -17.68
CA ARG A 548 0.71 22.83 -18.64
C ARG A 548 0.90 23.69 -19.89
N GLU A 549 1.21 24.98 -19.73
CA GLU A 549 1.44 25.85 -20.89
C GLU A 549 2.69 25.42 -21.69
N TYR A 550 3.70 24.82 -21.03
CA TYR A 550 4.88 24.26 -21.71
C TYR A 550 4.53 23.06 -22.58
N GLU A 551 3.66 22.16 -22.13
CA GLU A 551 3.17 21.04 -22.96
C GLU A 551 2.24 21.52 -24.08
N GLU A 552 1.33 22.45 -23.81
CA GLU A 552 0.37 22.97 -24.80
C GLU A 552 1.01 23.80 -25.92
N LEU A 553 2.07 24.54 -25.61
CA LEU A 553 2.74 25.44 -26.57
C LEU A 553 3.90 24.77 -27.33
N LYS A 554 4.32 23.57 -26.91
CA LYS A 554 5.35 22.77 -27.60
C LYS A 554 4.97 22.45 -29.05
N GLU A 555 3.68 22.44 -29.35
CA GLU A 555 3.13 22.10 -30.68
C GLU A 555 2.72 23.33 -31.53
N LYS A 556 2.74 24.55 -30.98
CA LYS A 556 2.14 25.75 -31.62
C LYS A 556 3.13 26.75 -32.26
N GLY A 557 4.43 26.46 -32.28
CA GLY A 557 5.44 27.22 -33.03
C GLY A 557 6.40 28.07 -32.17
N GLU A 558 7.63 28.22 -32.67
CA GLU A 558 8.83 28.63 -31.92
C GLU A 558 8.74 30.01 -31.24
N LYS A 559 8.18 31.02 -31.92
CA LYS A 559 8.23 32.42 -31.45
C LYS A 559 7.25 32.73 -30.32
N GLU A 560 6.04 32.18 -30.38
CA GLU A 560 5.02 32.40 -29.36
C GLU A 560 5.33 31.58 -28.10
N PHE A 561 5.85 30.36 -28.29
CA PHE A 561 6.41 29.52 -27.22
C PHE A 561 7.53 30.23 -26.45
N GLN A 562 8.54 30.78 -27.15
CA GLN A 562 9.68 31.44 -26.50
C GLN A 562 9.24 32.67 -25.69
N LYS A 563 8.34 33.51 -26.24
CA LYS A 563 7.86 34.70 -25.54
C LYS A 563 7.07 34.34 -24.27
N ARG A 564 6.16 33.37 -24.37
CA ARG A 564 5.29 33.01 -23.24
C ARG A 564 6.04 32.27 -22.13
N ILE A 565 6.96 31.40 -22.50
CA ILE A 565 7.84 30.71 -21.52
C ILE A 565 8.78 31.70 -20.83
N ALA A 566 9.29 32.71 -21.54
CA ALA A 566 10.08 33.78 -20.91
C ALA A 566 9.27 34.57 -19.87
N GLU A 567 8.03 34.96 -20.19
CA GLU A 567 7.11 35.64 -19.25
C GLU A 567 6.83 34.79 -18.00
N LEU A 568 6.59 33.48 -18.17
CA LEU A 568 6.35 32.56 -17.06
C LEU A 568 7.59 32.35 -16.20
N ASN A 569 8.77 32.22 -16.80
CA ASN A 569 10.03 32.09 -16.07
C ASN A 569 10.37 33.37 -15.30
N GLU A 570 10.07 34.55 -15.85
CA GLU A 570 10.24 35.84 -15.17
C GLU A 570 9.34 35.93 -13.93
N LYS A 571 8.05 35.60 -14.08
CA LYS A 571 7.10 35.54 -12.95
C LYS A 571 7.55 34.54 -11.88
N TYR A 572 7.98 33.35 -12.29
CA TYR A 572 8.45 32.30 -11.38
C TYR A 572 9.68 32.76 -10.58
N ASN A 573 10.68 33.31 -11.27
CA ASN A 573 11.90 33.83 -10.64
C ASN A 573 11.64 35.05 -9.74
N GLY A 574 10.68 35.91 -10.11
CA GLY A 574 10.22 37.04 -9.31
C GLY A 574 9.65 36.59 -7.97
N LEU A 575 8.70 35.65 -8.00
CA LEU A 575 8.04 35.12 -6.79
C LEU A 575 9.03 34.40 -5.85
N ILE A 576 9.99 33.65 -6.40
CA ILE A 576 11.08 33.03 -5.63
C ILE A 576 11.92 34.08 -4.91
N SER A 577 12.28 35.15 -5.62
CA SER A 577 13.11 36.21 -5.06
C SER A 577 12.36 36.99 -3.97
N GLU A 578 11.05 37.18 -4.15
CA GLU A 578 10.18 37.78 -3.15
C GLU A 578 10.06 36.91 -1.90
N LEU A 579 9.84 35.61 -2.07
CA LEU A 579 9.85 34.62 -0.98
C LEU A 579 11.17 34.64 -0.22
N GLN A 580 12.31 34.62 -0.91
CA GLN A 580 13.63 34.71 -0.28
C GLN A 580 13.82 36.01 0.51
N SER A 581 13.39 37.14 -0.04
CA SER A 581 13.44 38.44 0.66
C SER A 581 12.56 38.43 1.91
N TYR A 582 11.36 37.87 1.80
CA TYR A 582 10.40 37.78 2.89
C TYR A 582 10.91 36.89 4.04
N LEU A 583 11.47 35.74 3.70
CA LEU A 583 12.09 34.81 4.67
C LEU A 583 13.31 35.43 5.35
N ASN A 584 14.11 36.23 4.63
CA ASN A 584 15.20 36.99 5.22
C ASN A 584 14.70 38.08 6.18
N LYS A 585 13.58 38.74 5.89
CA LYS A 585 12.94 39.70 6.81
C LYS A 585 12.45 39.00 8.06
N ILE A 586 11.74 37.88 7.92
CA ILE A 586 11.30 37.04 9.05
C ILE A 586 12.49 36.60 9.89
N SER A 587 13.56 36.09 9.26
CA SER A 587 14.77 35.68 9.98
C SER A 587 15.39 36.83 10.77
N ARG A 588 15.45 38.04 10.20
CA ARG A 588 15.99 39.23 10.89
C ARG A 588 15.11 39.70 12.04
N GLU A 589 13.78 39.63 11.89
CA GLU A 589 12.85 40.01 12.95
C GLU A 589 12.87 39.01 14.11
N ILE A 590 12.91 37.72 13.82
CA ILE A 590 13.13 36.70 14.86
C ILE A 590 14.48 36.91 15.55
N SER A 591 15.54 37.27 14.80
CA SER A 591 16.85 37.62 15.39
C SER A 591 16.87 38.93 16.18
N ARG A 592 15.89 39.83 16.00
CA ARG A 592 15.74 41.05 16.82
C ARG A 592 15.03 40.75 18.14
N ILE A 593 14.02 39.89 18.07
CA ILE A 593 13.28 39.38 19.24
C ILE A 593 14.21 38.56 20.17
N GLN A 594 15.28 37.97 19.63
CA GLN A 594 16.32 37.23 20.39
C GLN A 594 17.10 38.04 21.46
N LYS A 595 16.95 39.37 21.56
CA LYS A 595 17.78 40.20 22.46
C LYS A 595 17.16 40.55 23.82
N GLU A 596 15.88 40.31 24.04
CA GLU A 596 15.20 40.62 25.30
C GLU A 596 14.38 39.39 25.74
N SER A 597 14.71 38.84 26.92
CA SER A 597 14.11 37.69 27.66
C SER A 597 14.32 36.24 27.15
N ASP A 598 14.15 35.31 28.10
CA ASP A 598 14.78 33.99 28.18
C ASP A 598 14.39 32.94 27.11
N MET A 599 15.41 32.57 26.33
CA MET A 599 15.85 31.25 25.85
C MET A 599 14.89 30.18 25.25
N LYS A 600 15.23 29.84 24.00
CA LYS A 600 15.34 28.49 23.36
C LYS A 600 14.19 27.90 22.53
N ARG A 601 12.97 28.44 22.53
CA ARG A 601 11.89 27.94 21.63
C ARG A 601 11.82 28.62 20.25
N ALA A 602 12.28 29.86 20.11
CA ALA A 602 12.36 30.53 18.81
C ALA A 602 13.44 29.93 17.87
N VAL A 603 14.36 29.13 18.44
CA VAL A 603 15.49 28.53 17.72
C VAL A 603 15.08 27.27 16.95
N SER A 604 14.07 26.52 17.38
CA SER A 604 13.58 25.32 16.65
C SER A 604 12.78 25.69 15.41
N VAL A 605 11.86 26.65 15.52
CA VAL A 605 11.07 27.17 14.38
C VAL A 605 12.00 27.81 13.32
N GLN A 606 13.06 28.51 13.74
CA GLN A 606 14.09 29.00 12.81
C GLN A 606 14.87 27.89 12.10
N LYS A 607 15.11 26.76 12.77
CA LYS A 607 15.87 25.64 12.23
C LYS A 607 15.05 24.83 11.24
N ASP A 608 13.77 24.63 11.52
CA ASP A 608 12.85 23.89 10.64
C ASP A 608 12.50 24.69 9.37
N VAL A 609 12.29 26.01 9.50
CA VAL A 609 12.11 26.90 8.34
C VAL A 609 13.40 26.98 7.51
N ARG A 610 14.58 27.00 8.14
CA ARG A 610 15.87 27.02 7.42
C ARG A 610 16.17 25.67 6.74
N GLU A 611 15.90 24.54 7.40
CA GLU A 611 16.02 23.19 6.80
C GLU A 611 15.04 22.98 5.64
N PHE A 612 13.80 23.49 5.75
CA PHE A 612 12.81 23.44 4.68
C PHE A 612 13.26 24.22 3.43
N LEU A 613 13.93 25.36 3.64
CA LEU A 613 14.46 26.20 2.56
C LEU A 613 15.76 25.66 1.95
N GLU A 614 16.61 25.02 2.75
CA GLU A 614 17.84 24.40 2.27
C GLU A 614 17.55 23.10 1.48
N LYS A 615 16.58 22.28 1.92
CA LYS A 615 16.16 21.08 1.20
C LYS A 615 15.55 21.37 -0.18
N LYS A 616 14.90 22.52 -0.39
CA LYS A 616 14.40 22.95 -1.72
C LYS A 616 15.41 23.73 -2.57
N ARG A 617 16.57 24.12 -2.02
CA ARG A 617 17.57 24.95 -2.72
C ARG A 617 18.40 24.18 -3.77
N ILE A 618 18.26 22.86 -3.84
CA ILE A 618 19.06 22.00 -4.72
C ILE A 618 18.56 21.99 -6.18
N SER A 619 17.42 22.61 -6.53
CA SER A 619 16.83 22.43 -7.88
C SER A 619 16.83 23.64 -8.84
N GLN A 620 17.60 24.73 -8.64
CA GLN A 620 17.56 25.88 -9.56
C GLN A 620 18.93 26.32 -10.08
N LYS A 621 19.29 25.84 -11.28
CA LYS A 621 20.20 26.55 -12.20
C LYS A 621 19.39 27.67 -12.88
N ARG A 622 19.85 28.92 -12.76
CA ARG A 622 19.30 30.10 -13.46
C ARG A 622 20.06 30.32 -14.77
N GLU A 623 19.34 30.46 -15.88
CA GLU A 623 19.81 31.03 -17.15
C GLU A 623 19.25 32.45 -17.31
N ASN A 624 20.09 33.42 -17.68
CA ASN A 624 19.70 34.73 -18.21
C ASN A 624 20.70 35.06 -19.34
N VAL A 625 20.19 35.50 -20.49
CA VAL A 625 20.99 36.11 -21.58
C VAL A 625 20.24 37.34 -22.10
N SER A 626 20.94 38.48 -22.14
CA SER A 626 20.61 39.66 -22.96
C SER A 626 21.70 39.80 -24.04
N GLU A 627 21.33 40.11 -25.29
CA GLU A 627 22.25 40.20 -26.45
C GLU A 627 23.05 41.53 -26.47
N PHE A 628 24.34 41.47 -26.81
CA PHE A 628 25.29 42.61 -26.87
C PHE A 628 25.61 43.02 -28.32
N GLN A 629 26.04 44.26 -28.58
CA GLN A 629 26.46 44.74 -29.91
C GLN A 629 27.94 45.20 -29.97
N ILE A 630 28.54 45.14 -31.16
CA ILE A 630 29.92 45.58 -31.41
C ILE A 630 29.98 47.11 -31.27
N GLY A 631 30.89 47.61 -30.43
CA GLY A 631 31.02 49.02 -30.09
C GLY A 631 30.51 49.38 -28.69
N ASP A 632 29.75 48.50 -28.03
CA ASP A 632 29.24 48.73 -26.68
C ASP A 632 30.37 48.82 -25.65
N TYR A 633 30.25 49.77 -24.71
CA TYR A 633 31.17 49.89 -23.57
C TYR A 633 30.67 49.03 -22.42
N VAL A 634 31.48 48.06 -22.02
CA VAL A 634 31.06 46.98 -21.12
C VAL A 634 32.10 46.70 -20.04
N SER A 635 31.62 46.36 -18.85
CA SER A 635 32.41 45.88 -17.73
C SER A 635 32.45 44.35 -17.71
N VAL A 636 33.62 43.78 -17.45
CA VAL A 636 33.81 42.33 -17.32
C VAL A 636 33.86 41.97 -15.84
N GLY A 637 32.84 41.25 -15.36
CA GLY A 637 32.62 41.00 -13.94
C GLY A 637 33.76 40.27 -13.23
N THR A 638 34.51 39.44 -13.95
CA THR A 638 35.65 38.68 -13.44
C THR A 638 36.91 39.54 -13.24
N ILE A 639 37.05 40.66 -13.96
CA ILE A 639 38.29 41.46 -14.00
C ILE A 639 38.07 42.90 -13.47
N LYS A 640 36.84 43.27 -13.07
CA LYS A 640 36.47 44.63 -12.57
C LYS A 640 37.04 45.76 -13.44
N SER A 641 37.08 45.55 -14.75
CA SER A 641 37.64 46.50 -15.72
C SER A 641 36.64 46.69 -16.85
N SER A 642 36.56 47.90 -17.38
CA SER A 642 35.63 48.27 -18.45
C SER A 642 36.38 48.55 -19.75
N GLY A 643 35.75 48.23 -20.87
CA GLY A 643 36.34 48.38 -22.19
C GLY A 643 35.31 48.25 -23.30
N GLN A 644 35.73 48.43 -24.54
CA GLN A 644 34.82 48.46 -25.68
C GLN A 644 34.78 47.11 -26.40
N ILE A 645 33.59 46.61 -26.75
CA ILE A 645 33.44 45.40 -27.57
C ILE A 645 33.94 45.69 -28.99
N ILE A 646 34.92 44.91 -29.44
CA ILE A 646 35.49 44.98 -30.79
C ILE A 646 34.87 43.94 -31.71
N GLU A 647 34.56 42.75 -31.18
CA GLU A 647 34.06 41.62 -31.97
C GLU A 647 33.18 40.71 -31.11
N ILE A 648 32.12 40.12 -31.67
CA ILE A 648 31.23 39.18 -30.98
C ILE A 648 31.17 37.85 -31.73
N ASP A 649 31.50 36.75 -31.04
CA ASP A 649 31.39 35.37 -31.53
C ASP A 649 30.19 34.69 -30.88
N ASN A 650 29.01 34.87 -31.50
CA ASN A 650 27.74 34.32 -31.04
C ASN A 650 27.71 32.77 -30.99
N ARG A 651 28.56 32.08 -31.77
CA ARG A 651 28.62 30.60 -31.74
C ARG A 651 29.31 30.06 -30.49
N LYS A 652 30.25 30.82 -29.93
CA LYS A 652 30.99 30.47 -28.69
C LYS A 652 30.57 31.33 -27.49
N ASN A 653 29.52 32.13 -27.64
CA ASN A 653 28.94 33.02 -26.65
C ASN A 653 29.97 33.93 -25.94
N ARG A 654 30.88 34.54 -26.70
CA ARG A 654 31.98 35.37 -26.18
C ARG A 654 32.22 36.61 -27.04
N ALA A 655 32.67 37.70 -26.42
CA ALA A 655 33.05 38.96 -27.08
C ALA A 655 34.53 39.29 -26.83
N LEU A 656 35.18 39.85 -27.83
CA LEU A 656 36.51 40.44 -27.73
C LEU A 656 36.38 41.89 -27.26
N ILE A 657 36.92 42.21 -26.10
CA ILE A 657 36.82 43.52 -25.46
C ILE A 657 38.21 44.16 -25.42
N ASN A 658 38.33 45.41 -25.88
CA ASN A 658 39.54 46.22 -25.70
C ASN A 658 39.50 46.87 -24.32
N ILE A 659 40.43 46.48 -23.44
CA ILE A 659 40.63 47.12 -22.15
C ILE A 659 42.01 47.77 -22.19
N ASN A 660 42.06 49.10 -22.26
CA ASN A 660 43.30 49.90 -22.25
C ASN A 660 44.39 49.41 -23.22
N GLY A 661 44.03 49.09 -24.48
CA GLY A 661 44.96 48.69 -25.53
C GLY A 661 45.28 47.19 -25.60
N LYS A 662 44.66 46.35 -24.74
CA LYS A 662 44.77 44.88 -24.80
C LYS A 662 43.41 44.25 -25.12
N ASN A 663 43.41 43.30 -26.05
CA ASN A 663 42.21 42.59 -26.50
C ASN A 663 42.03 41.30 -25.70
N ILE A 664 40.87 41.14 -25.05
CA ILE A 664 40.57 39.98 -24.20
C ILE A 664 39.22 39.38 -24.61
N TRP A 665 39.16 38.06 -24.77
CA TRP A 665 37.90 37.35 -24.96
C TRP A 665 37.20 37.15 -23.61
N ALA A 666 35.99 37.68 -23.47
CA ALA A 666 35.13 37.50 -22.31
C ALA A 666 33.84 36.75 -22.71
N ASP A 667 33.36 35.85 -21.86
CA ASP A 667 32.05 35.20 -22.05
C ASP A 667 30.95 36.27 -21.92
N LEU A 668 30.04 36.34 -22.89
CA LEU A 668 28.97 37.35 -22.93
C LEU A 668 28.10 37.31 -21.65
N ARG A 669 28.05 36.17 -20.95
CA ARG A 669 27.33 36.02 -19.67
C ARG A 669 27.99 36.74 -18.49
N GLU A 670 29.26 37.08 -18.61
CA GLU A 670 30.04 37.78 -17.58
C GLU A 670 30.23 39.27 -17.86
N VAL A 671 29.69 39.73 -18.99
CA VAL A 671 29.82 41.10 -19.48
C VAL A 671 28.56 41.89 -19.10
N ARG A 672 28.70 43.17 -18.73
CA ARG A 672 27.57 44.07 -18.42
C ARG A 672 27.82 45.46 -19.01
N ILE A 673 26.81 46.12 -19.56
CA ILE A 673 26.94 47.49 -20.09
C ILE A 673 27.39 48.44 -18.96
N ALA A 674 28.38 49.30 -19.24
CA ALA A 674 28.97 50.22 -18.28
C ALA A 674 28.93 51.67 -18.79
N GLU A 675 28.64 52.63 -17.91
CA GLU A 675 28.74 54.07 -18.18
C GLU A 675 30.20 54.54 -18.04
N ASN A 676 30.65 55.42 -18.94
CA ASN A 676 32.06 55.80 -19.14
C ASN A 676 32.56 56.77 -18.04
N GLN A 677 33.63 56.45 -17.28
CA GLN A 677 34.35 57.42 -16.40
C GLN A 677 35.88 57.16 -16.36
N GLU A 678 36.65 58.26 -16.36
CA GLU A 678 38.10 58.36 -16.60
C GLU A 678 39.03 58.08 -15.37
N ASN A 679 40.22 57.51 -15.67
CA ASN A 679 41.59 57.71 -15.13
C ASN A 679 42.03 57.48 -13.65
N ASN A 680 43.12 56.68 -13.49
CA ASN A 680 44.41 56.90 -12.78
C ASN A 680 44.96 55.78 -11.85
N ASP A 681 46.01 55.09 -12.34
CA ASP A 681 47.42 55.01 -11.87
C ASP A 681 47.89 54.50 -10.45
N VAL A 682 48.97 53.66 -10.50
CA VAL A 682 50.16 53.53 -9.59
C VAL A 682 50.44 52.21 -8.78
N LYS A 683 51.44 51.43 -9.30
CA LYS A 683 52.71 50.81 -8.76
C LYS A 683 52.84 49.83 -7.55
N SER A 684 53.74 48.83 -7.79
CA SER A 684 54.85 48.27 -6.92
C SER A 684 54.51 47.11 -5.94
N GLN A 685 55.28 46.03 -5.67
CA GLN A 685 56.75 45.78 -5.61
C GLN A 685 57.09 44.24 -5.45
N TYR A 686 58.03 43.71 -6.26
CA TYR A 686 59.13 42.68 -6.13
C TYR A 686 59.17 41.52 -5.07
N PRO A 687 60.12 40.53 -5.10
CA PRO A 687 60.92 39.85 -6.17
C PRO A 687 61.11 38.29 -6.01
N VAL A 688 61.91 37.71 -6.93
CA VAL A 688 62.26 36.29 -7.28
C VAL A 688 63.45 35.72 -6.46
N PRO A 689 63.65 34.37 -6.38
CA PRO A 689 64.87 33.70 -6.92
C PRO A 689 64.58 32.29 -7.55
N THR A 690 64.89 32.01 -8.82
CA THR A 690 66.14 31.51 -9.48
C THR A 690 66.46 30.01 -9.39
N ASP A 691 66.93 29.54 -10.54
CA ASP A 691 67.09 28.20 -11.14
C ASP A 691 68.30 27.40 -10.60
N ASP A 692 68.25 26.06 -10.72
CA ASP A 692 69.37 25.22 -11.19
C ASP A 692 69.00 23.72 -11.17
N GLY A 693 69.18 23.07 -12.32
CA GLY A 693 68.88 21.65 -12.55
C GLY A 693 70.07 20.69 -12.45
N LYS A 694 69.78 19.38 -12.43
CA LYS A 694 70.56 18.32 -13.10
C LYS A 694 69.82 16.97 -13.16
N LYS A 695 69.75 16.46 -14.39
CA LYS A 695 69.44 15.10 -14.91
C LYS A 695 70.46 14.04 -14.44
N TYR A 696 70.34 12.71 -14.53
CA TYR A 696 69.33 11.68 -14.87
C TYR A 696 69.94 10.36 -14.35
N SER A 697 69.12 9.42 -13.86
CA SER A 697 69.39 7.99 -13.98
C SER A 697 68.07 7.22 -13.95
N SER A 698 67.76 6.58 -15.08
CA SER A 698 66.72 5.57 -15.28
C SER A 698 67.33 4.20 -14.91
N ASP A 699 66.64 3.11 -14.56
CA ASP A 699 65.27 2.64 -14.79
C ASP A 699 64.92 1.63 -13.69
N VAL A 700 63.70 1.66 -13.14
CA VAL A 700 62.82 0.47 -12.93
C VAL A 700 61.35 0.96 -12.87
N ILE A 701 60.70 0.94 -14.04
CA ILE A 701 59.26 0.85 -14.36
C ILE A 701 58.26 1.09 -13.21
N GLU A 702 57.67 2.30 -13.16
CA GLU A 702 56.47 2.60 -12.36
C GLU A 702 55.21 2.05 -13.06
N TYR A 703 54.44 1.21 -12.38
CA TYR A 703 53.12 0.75 -12.84
C TYR A 703 52.10 1.90 -12.76
N GLU A 704 51.96 2.70 -13.82
CA GLU A 704 50.87 3.67 -13.96
C GLU A 704 49.57 2.97 -14.39
N LYS A 705 48.57 2.92 -13.52
CA LYS A 705 47.19 2.60 -13.93
C LYS A 705 46.45 3.91 -14.25
N ALA A 706 45.81 3.96 -15.42
CA ALA A 706 45.02 5.09 -15.87
C ALA A 706 43.53 4.81 -15.72
N LEU A 707 42.82 5.72 -15.06
CA LEU A 707 41.36 5.72 -14.90
C LEU A 707 40.76 6.80 -15.80
N ASP A 708 39.91 6.40 -16.74
CA ASP A 708 39.17 7.33 -17.60
C ASP A 708 37.75 7.52 -17.10
N VAL A 709 37.44 8.76 -16.70
CA VAL A 709 36.14 9.17 -16.18
C VAL A 709 35.44 10.17 -17.10
N ARG A 710 35.91 10.31 -18.34
CA ARG A 710 35.26 11.18 -19.34
C ARG A 710 33.87 10.63 -19.67
N GLY A 711 32.88 11.53 -19.66
CA GLY A 711 31.48 11.19 -19.96
C GLY A 711 30.67 10.71 -18.74
N MET A 712 31.30 10.50 -17.58
CA MET A 712 30.62 10.21 -16.33
C MET A 712 30.06 11.48 -15.68
N TYR A 713 29.00 11.35 -14.88
CA TYR A 713 28.59 12.42 -13.97
C TYR A 713 29.60 12.56 -12.82
N LEU A 714 29.67 13.74 -12.19
CA LEU A 714 30.71 14.03 -11.20
C LEU A 714 30.67 13.08 -9.99
N ASP A 715 29.48 12.75 -9.48
CA ASP A 715 29.33 11.90 -8.31
C ASP A 715 29.72 10.44 -8.62
N GLU A 716 29.43 9.97 -9.83
CA GLU A 716 29.88 8.66 -10.35
C GLU A 716 31.41 8.64 -10.51
N ALA A 717 31.98 9.70 -11.09
CA ALA A 717 33.42 9.83 -11.28
C ALA A 717 34.18 9.90 -9.94
N ILE A 718 33.64 10.57 -8.92
CA ILE A 718 34.25 10.61 -7.58
C ILE A 718 34.23 9.21 -6.95
N SER A 719 33.11 8.50 -7.04
CA SER A 719 32.98 7.13 -6.50
C SER A 719 33.98 6.17 -7.16
N GLU A 720 34.16 6.29 -8.47
CA GLU A 720 35.11 5.49 -9.23
C GLU A 720 36.57 5.83 -8.88
N VAL A 721 36.88 7.12 -8.72
CA VAL A 721 38.20 7.61 -8.30
C VAL A 721 38.52 7.15 -6.86
N GLU A 722 37.55 7.20 -5.95
CA GLU A 722 37.73 6.73 -4.56
C GLU A 722 38.06 5.24 -4.51
N ARG A 723 37.30 4.43 -5.25
CA ARG A 723 37.55 2.99 -5.34
C ARG A 723 38.94 2.69 -5.90
N GLU A 724 39.37 3.46 -6.90
CA GLU A 724 40.67 3.27 -7.54
C GLU A 724 41.83 3.75 -6.66
N LEU A 725 41.63 4.79 -5.84
CA LEU A 725 42.61 5.25 -4.85
C LEU A 725 42.81 4.23 -3.72
N ASP A 726 41.72 3.67 -3.18
CA ASP A 726 41.80 2.60 -2.17
C ASP A 726 42.51 1.35 -2.74
N TYR A 727 42.17 0.97 -3.98
CA TYR A 727 42.88 -0.12 -4.67
C TYR A 727 44.37 0.17 -4.83
N ALA A 728 44.73 1.39 -5.26
CA ALA A 728 46.10 1.80 -5.49
C ALA A 728 46.93 1.89 -4.19
N TYR A 729 46.32 2.35 -3.11
CA TYR A 729 46.92 2.39 -1.78
C TYR A 729 47.26 0.97 -1.28
N ARG A 730 46.29 0.04 -1.36
CA ARG A 730 46.49 -1.36 -0.93
C ARG A 730 47.52 -2.13 -1.76
N LYS A 731 47.71 -1.74 -3.03
CA LYS A 731 48.70 -2.36 -3.94
C LYS A 731 50.04 -1.61 -3.97
N SER A 732 50.20 -0.59 -3.13
CA SER A 732 51.42 0.23 -3.04
C SER A 732 51.86 0.82 -4.39
N PHE A 733 50.91 1.18 -5.25
CA PHE A 733 51.23 1.92 -6.47
C PHE A 733 51.78 3.30 -6.11
N SER A 734 52.83 3.74 -6.79
CA SER A 734 53.39 5.07 -6.53
C SER A 734 52.51 6.17 -7.11
N ARG A 735 51.88 5.93 -8.27
CA ARG A 735 51.11 6.95 -9.01
C ARG A 735 49.92 6.35 -9.75
N ILE A 736 48.85 7.14 -9.86
CA ILE A 736 47.72 6.87 -10.75
C ILE A 736 47.42 8.07 -11.64
N ARG A 737 46.83 7.81 -12.81
CA ARG A 737 46.48 8.85 -13.79
C ARG A 737 44.96 8.91 -13.96
N ILE A 738 44.35 10.06 -13.74
CA ILE A 738 42.90 10.25 -13.90
C ILE A 738 42.63 11.14 -15.11
N ILE A 739 41.97 10.58 -16.12
CA ILE A 739 41.62 11.25 -17.38
C ILE A 739 40.18 11.75 -17.25
N HIS A 740 40.01 13.06 -17.12
CA HIS A 740 38.70 13.71 -16.99
C HIS A 740 38.37 14.63 -18.16
N GLY A 741 39.33 14.87 -19.07
CA GLY A 741 39.17 15.74 -20.24
C GLY A 741 39.12 17.22 -19.92
N HIS A 742 39.05 18.07 -20.96
CA HIS A 742 38.97 19.53 -20.81
C HIS A 742 37.55 20.04 -20.63
N GLY A 743 36.55 19.44 -21.30
CA GLY A 743 35.11 19.60 -21.07
C GLY A 743 34.63 21.00 -20.63
N THR A 744 33.68 21.05 -19.68
CA THR A 744 33.26 22.25 -18.94
C THR A 744 34.15 22.53 -17.72
N GLY A 745 35.22 21.75 -17.51
CA GLY A 745 36.04 21.80 -16.30
C GLY A 745 35.38 21.25 -15.02
N SER A 746 34.13 20.78 -15.07
CA SER A 746 33.39 20.29 -13.89
C SER A 746 34.01 19.02 -13.28
N LEU A 747 34.32 18.01 -14.10
CA LEU A 747 34.99 16.79 -13.65
C LEU A 747 36.40 17.09 -13.12
N LYS A 748 37.19 17.89 -13.86
CA LYS A 748 38.51 18.36 -13.42
C LYS A 748 38.46 19.02 -12.04
N THR A 749 37.56 19.98 -11.86
CA THR A 749 37.49 20.78 -10.64
C THR A 749 36.97 19.96 -9.47
N GLY A 750 35.94 19.12 -9.71
CA GLY A 750 35.36 18.26 -8.69
C GLY A 750 36.32 17.15 -8.24
N ILE A 751 37.00 16.47 -9.19
CA ILE A 751 37.99 15.44 -8.87
C ILE A 751 39.18 16.06 -8.14
N ARG A 752 39.75 17.18 -8.62
CA ARG A 752 40.85 17.84 -7.90
C ARG A 752 40.44 18.40 -6.54
N LYS A 753 39.17 18.76 -6.33
CA LYS A 753 38.65 19.14 -5.00
C LYS A 753 38.63 17.92 -4.08
N TYR A 754 38.08 16.80 -4.54
CA TYR A 754 38.07 15.54 -3.79
C TYR A 754 39.48 15.05 -3.45
N LEU A 755 40.41 15.08 -4.41
CA LEU A 755 41.81 14.66 -4.20
C LEU A 755 42.56 15.49 -3.14
N ARG A 756 42.17 16.74 -2.86
CA ARG A 756 42.77 17.54 -1.77
C ARG A 756 42.34 17.07 -0.39
N GLU A 757 41.14 16.53 -0.29
CA GLU A 757 40.52 16.09 0.97
C GLU A 757 40.72 14.56 1.19
N SER A 758 41.17 13.85 0.17
CA SER A 758 41.37 12.40 0.21
C SER A 758 42.54 11.99 1.11
N ILE A 759 42.30 11.02 1.99
CA ILE A 759 43.32 10.48 2.89
C ILE A 759 44.41 9.68 2.15
N TYR A 760 44.11 9.14 0.96
CA TYR A 760 44.99 8.28 0.16
C TYR A 760 46.05 9.04 -0.65
N VAL A 761 45.86 10.35 -0.85
CA VAL A 761 46.67 11.17 -1.78
C VAL A 761 47.76 11.92 -1.03
N SER A 762 49.01 11.83 -1.51
CA SER A 762 50.13 12.62 -1.00
C SER A 762 50.26 13.95 -1.74
N ALA A 763 50.16 13.91 -3.07
CA ALA A 763 50.19 15.06 -3.95
C ALA A 763 49.46 14.76 -5.25
N PHE A 764 49.03 15.79 -5.98
CA PHE A 764 48.54 15.64 -7.34
C PHE A 764 48.90 16.85 -8.19
N ARG A 765 49.06 16.64 -9.49
CA ARG A 765 49.42 17.68 -10.46
C ARG A 765 48.75 17.45 -11.82
N PRO A 766 48.54 18.50 -12.65
CA PRO A 766 48.23 18.29 -14.05
C PRO A 766 49.33 17.48 -14.74
N ALA A 767 48.95 16.66 -15.73
CA ALA A 767 49.91 15.98 -16.58
C ALA A 767 50.69 16.99 -17.44
N GLU A 768 51.86 16.58 -17.96
CA GLU A 768 52.60 17.42 -18.90
C GLU A 768 51.81 17.60 -20.21
N LEU A 769 52.11 18.65 -20.98
CA LEU A 769 51.43 18.95 -22.25
C LEU A 769 51.44 17.76 -23.23
N GLN A 770 52.48 16.94 -23.18
CA GLN A 770 52.65 15.72 -23.97
C GLN A 770 51.81 14.52 -23.49
N ASP A 771 51.33 14.53 -22.24
CA ASP A 771 50.56 13.45 -21.59
C ASP A 771 49.07 13.80 -21.36
N GLY A 772 48.54 14.77 -22.12
CA GLY A 772 47.16 15.22 -22.03
C GLY A 772 46.94 16.49 -21.19
N GLY A 773 48.03 17.11 -20.74
CA GLY A 773 48.03 18.43 -20.12
C GLY A 773 47.06 18.55 -18.95
N ASP A 774 46.34 19.66 -18.92
CA ASP A 774 45.43 19.99 -17.82
C ASP A 774 44.09 19.21 -17.85
N GLY A 775 43.88 18.37 -18.87
CA GLY A 775 42.75 17.44 -18.99
C GLY A 775 42.99 16.09 -18.31
N VAL A 776 44.18 15.91 -17.72
CA VAL A 776 44.59 14.73 -16.98
C VAL A 776 45.19 15.16 -15.65
N THR A 777 44.90 14.41 -14.59
CA THR A 777 45.49 14.63 -13.26
C THR A 777 46.31 13.41 -12.86
N ILE A 778 47.60 13.63 -12.59
CA ILE A 778 48.50 12.62 -12.03
C ILE A 778 48.45 12.74 -10.51
N VAL A 779 48.18 11.62 -9.85
CA VAL A 779 48.03 11.53 -8.39
C VAL A 779 49.13 10.65 -7.83
N GLU A 780 49.86 11.15 -6.85
CA GLU A 780 50.81 10.40 -6.05
C GLU A 780 50.11 9.85 -4.81
N ILE A 781 50.26 8.54 -4.59
CA ILE A 781 49.62 7.85 -3.48
C ILE A 781 50.54 7.93 -2.25
N LYS A 782 49.96 8.11 -1.06
CA LYS A 782 50.73 8.04 0.20
C LYS A 782 51.32 6.63 0.35
N LYS A 783 52.61 6.56 0.71
CA LYS A 783 53.25 5.33 1.16
C LYS A 783 53.23 5.33 2.70
N ASP A 784 52.97 4.17 3.29
CA ASP A 784 53.08 3.96 4.74
C ASP A 784 54.49 4.28 5.26
#